data_AF-A0A3M1KJY0-F1
#
_entry.id   AF-A0A3M1KJY0-F1
#
_cell.length_a   1.000
_cell.length_b   1.000
_cell.length_c   1.000
_cell.angle_alpha   90.00
_cell.angle_beta   90.00
_cell.angle_gamma   90.00
#
_symmetry.space_group_name_H-M   'P 1'
#
loop_
_entity.id
_entity.type
_entity.pdbx_description
1 polymer ?
#
loop_
_entity_poly.entity_id
_entity_poly.type
_entity_poly.pdbx_seq_one_letter_code
_entity_poly.pdbx_strand_id
1 'polypeptide(L)'
;MSRRRQPRPHRHLIRHSIVVFHRAIACPGSNASFPAQVARAVSMRASPSPAPAPTDGPHRRRDCLTEPTFMARSTDRLLVAAAALLLPTLVQAATLVPSWTTLPGGFVDGYAAGDVDGDKRLELAIVTRGGAYFPDAATLGAGTLALVDQNGQFLWQTQTGEEFVGIPTAADFDGDGLAEFAACEAGTVDVANPSAAMKRCHVFDNNGSVLYSTPPLWLPGMANGGPAAADLNGDNIADMIVVTYGGQVSAFAGPMGSLLWSQDLYTAAFGYELVFGHPAIGDLNGDGVDDVVITGWGDGGTADGGVHALNGANGQALWSIDSFASLPGNPFPGNALQFYGQGALIGDVDADGQPEVVVAGIGSAVSAAVALSTSGAVKWWATLPAGDWRFATPVASDADGDGVPEIYLQSLSGTIVQLAGDSGAVRISTSLGSRSWLTPALVDLSADGLPEVIAGDLSNLYVFDLAANPAVVRHNWSDPSAGGMYPAPLVTDLDGDGRAELIVATWNPQTLVRFDIDDLLGFDWPAWSAGPKHAGFLDVNDTEQLLGNDPVPALLFVFTQINNAIAGAPGGAQADLQNAANAVENAFIQYLNGNPHYATGYLEIAANALDNAAAAGANATGLLRNTVWVSLLIFEQYIDRTGTIVASNTQAVSDAYSTLATARNQWAAGNYVQASATSYNGANTLRNWLDFQFSSSTIVNNCPAGPGHVYQVAECLMLDVLDQTLVLNQQSNDRDVDRAITELRRGIAWMPDVVLENVYDDSAGNQTSRIRGAIYRLGRVNGFPNIDMRNQLCESLKLATRQYIDDVAVWRGANDPNVQLAETRYAQAVASQAAGNFNTSATQYRDAFRAARAAL
;
A
#
# COMPACT_ATOMS: atom_id res chain seq x y z
N MET A 1 -72.15 -11.51 -22.36
CA MET A 1 -71.62 -10.15 -22.14
C MET A 1 -71.29 -10.00 -20.66
N SER A 2 -70.09 -9.47 -20.38
CA SER A 2 -69.50 -9.08 -19.08
C SER A 2 -69.24 -10.18 -18.02
N ARG A 3 -68.12 -9.96 -17.31
CA ARG A 3 -67.34 -10.86 -16.43
C ARG A 3 -68.07 -11.26 -15.14
N ARG A 4 -67.84 -12.48 -14.64
CA ARG A 4 -68.04 -12.86 -13.23
C ARG A 4 -66.99 -13.87 -12.71
N ARG A 5 -66.25 -13.39 -11.69
CA ARG A 5 -65.75 -13.98 -10.41
C ARG A 5 -65.26 -15.45 -10.27
N GLN A 6 -64.01 -15.52 -9.76
CA GLN A 6 -63.44 -16.34 -8.64
C GLN A 6 -63.27 -17.89 -8.79
N PRO A 7 -62.49 -18.59 -7.92
CA PRO A 7 -61.31 -18.26 -7.07
C PRO A 7 -60.13 -19.29 -7.16
N ARG A 8 -59.06 -19.10 -6.33
CA ARG A 8 -57.78 -19.87 -6.19
C ARG A 8 -57.96 -21.39 -5.91
N PRO A 9 -56.92 -22.28 -6.08
CA PRO A 9 -55.95 -22.56 -4.97
C PRO A 9 -54.52 -23.06 -5.33
N HIS A 10 -53.63 -22.95 -4.33
CA HIS A 10 -52.45 -23.76 -3.92
C HIS A 10 -51.53 -24.49 -4.93
N ARG A 11 -50.21 -24.27 -4.76
CA ARG A 11 -49.11 -25.07 -5.34
C ARG A 11 -48.39 -25.87 -4.24
N HIS A 12 -48.19 -27.16 -4.48
CA HIS A 12 -47.10 -27.97 -3.93
C HIS A 12 -46.48 -28.83 -5.05
N LEU A 13 -45.14 -28.79 -5.11
CA LEU A 13 -44.15 -29.79 -5.50
C LEU A 13 -44.55 -30.98 -6.40
N ILE A 14 -43.76 -31.22 -7.47
CA ILE A 14 -42.80 -32.35 -7.59
C ILE A 14 -41.96 -32.19 -8.89
N ARG A 15 -40.71 -32.64 -8.78
CA ARG A 15 -39.60 -32.74 -9.75
C ARG A 15 -39.98 -33.37 -11.11
N HIS A 16 -39.24 -33.02 -12.18
CA HIS A 16 -38.48 -33.95 -13.04
C HIS A 16 -37.55 -33.18 -14.02
N SER A 17 -36.45 -33.86 -14.36
CA SER A 17 -35.22 -33.49 -15.09
C SER A 17 -35.37 -33.12 -16.57
N ILE A 18 -34.48 -32.27 -17.11
CA ILE A 18 -34.13 -32.13 -18.55
C ILE A 18 -32.63 -31.78 -18.65
N VAL A 19 -31.76 -32.74 -19.02
CA VAL A 19 -31.05 -32.88 -20.32
C VAL A 19 -30.20 -31.66 -20.73
N VAL A 20 -28.88 -31.80 -20.65
CA VAL A 20 -27.87 -30.87 -21.20
C VAL A 20 -27.51 -31.30 -22.63
N PHE A 21 -27.73 -30.42 -23.60
CA PHE A 21 -27.19 -30.54 -24.97
C PHE A 21 -25.84 -29.83 -25.04
N HIS A 22 -24.78 -30.54 -25.48
CA HIS A 22 -23.55 -29.90 -25.94
C HIS A 22 -23.79 -29.23 -27.30
N ARG A 23 -23.54 -27.92 -27.41
CA ARG A 23 -23.43 -27.20 -28.68
C ARG A 23 -21.95 -27.03 -29.01
N ALA A 24 -21.57 -27.62 -30.15
CA ALA A 24 -20.31 -27.35 -30.83
C ALA A 24 -20.31 -25.92 -31.40
N ILE A 25 -19.22 -25.19 -31.21
CA ILE A 25 -18.95 -23.91 -31.86
C ILE A 25 -17.86 -24.12 -32.91
N ALA A 26 -18.14 -23.60 -34.10
CA ALA A 26 -17.35 -23.71 -35.32
C ALA A 26 -16.16 -22.73 -35.31
N CYS A 27 -15.01 -23.16 -35.85
CA CYS A 27 -13.87 -22.30 -36.17
C CYS A 27 -14.01 -21.71 -37.58
N PRO A 28 -13.64 -20.44 -37.82
CA PRO A 28 -13.53 -19.87 -39.17
C PRO A 28 -12.18 -20.23 -39.80
N GLY A 29 -12.22 -20.56 -41.09
CA GLY A 29 -11.04 -20.97 -41.86
C GLY A 29 -10.22 -19.79 -42.39
N SER A 30 -8.94 -20.05 -42.61
CA SER A 30 -8.10 -19.33 -43.57
C SER A 30 -7.18 -20.33 -44.29
N ASN A 31 -7.08 -20.11 -45.59
CA ASN A 31 -6.40 -20.95 -46.57
C ASN A 31 -4.88 -20.84 -46.45
N ALA A 32 -4.16 -21.97 -46.40
CA ALA A 32 -2.85 -22.10 -47.03
C ALA A 32 -2.52 -23.58 -47.24
N SER A 33 -2.40 -23.96 -48.51
CA SER A 33 -2.02 -25.25 -49.06
C SER A 33 -0.54 -25.58 -48.86
N PHE A 34 -0.17 -26.81 -48.45
CA PHE A 34 1.00 -27.57 -48.96
C PHE A 34 0.85 -29.08 -48.62
N PRO A 35 1.42 -30.01 -49.42
CA PRO A 35 0.90 -31.37 -49.60
C PRO A 35 1.58 -32.47 -48.76
N ALA A 36 0.83 -33.58 -48.66
CA ALA A 36 1.15 -34.85 -48.02
C ALA A 36 2.32 -35.63 -48.62
N GLN A 37 3.00 -36.43 -47.79
CA GLN A 37 3.57 -37.74 -48.15
C GLN A 37 3.61 -38.73 -46.96
N VAL A 38 2.91 -39.88 -47.15
CA VAL A 38 3.31 -41.30 -46.94
C VAL A 38 3.77 -41.76 -45.54
N ALA A 39 3.51 -42.94 -44.97
CA ALA A 39 2.52 -44.03 -44.98
C ALA A 39 3.06 -45.16 -44.05
N ARG A 40 2.15 -46.06 -43.58
CA ARG A 40 2.35 -47.41 -42.95
C ARG A 40 2.70 -47.44 -41.45
N ALA A 41 1.94 -48.05 -40.52
CA ALA A 41 1.15 -49.30 -40.40
C ALA A 41 1.92 -50.51 -39.84
N VAL A 42 1.33 -51.19 -38.82
CA VAL A 42 1.25 -52.65 -38.49
C VAL A 42 0.94 -52.79 -36.96
N SER A 43 -0.28 -53.16 -36.52
CA SER A 43 -0.89 -54.51 -36.27
C SER A 43 -0.39 -55.22 -34.97
N MET A 44 -1.07 -56.09 -34.21
CA MET A 44 -2.47 -56.45 -33.86
C MET A 44 -2.39 -57.75 -32.98
N ARG A 45 -3.40 -58.02 -32.12
CA ARG A 45 -3.84 -59.32 -31.46
C ARG A 45 -3.13 -59.79 -30.16
N ALA A 46 -3.73 -60.56 -29.22
CA ALA A 46 -5.11 -60.96 -28.81
C ALA A 46 -5.05 -61.94 -27.59
N SER A 47 -5.95 -61.79 -26.58
CA SER A 47 -6.79 -62.75 -25.74
C SER A 47 -6.32 -64.18 -25.29
N PRO A 48 -7.03 -64.98 -24.42
CA PRO A 48 -7.95 -64.76 -23.24
C PRO A 48 -7.93 -65.79 -22.02
N SER A 49 -8.54 -65.44 -20.86
CA SER A 49 -9.33 -66.20 -19.79
C SER A 49 -8.83 -67.49 -19.04
N PRO A 50 -9.49 -68.05 -17.97
CA PRO A 50 -10.54 -67.61 -16.98
C PRO A 50 -10.35 -68.08 -15.46
N ALA A 51 -11.35 -67.84 -14.58
CA ALA A 51 -11.42 -68.06 -13.09
C ALA A 51 -11.93 -69.46 -12.56
N PRO A 52 -11.98 -69.74 -11.22
CA PRO A 52 -13.27 -69.89 -10.44
C PRO A 52 -13.23 -69.64 -8.88
N ALA A 53 -14.39 -69.75 -8.17
CA ALA A 53 -14.68 -69.59 -6.69
C ALA A 53 -15.24 -70.91 -6.03
N PRO A 54 -15.91 -71.04 -4.82
CA PRO A 54 -15.98 -70.37 -3.48
C PRO A 54 -16.01 -71.36 -2.22
N THR A 55 -16.26 -70.93 -0.94
CA THR A 55 -16.96 -71.69 0.18
C THR A 55 -17.21 -70.91 1.53
N ASP A 56 -18.46 -71.03 2.06
CA ASP A 56 -19.09 -71.04 3.43
C ASP A 56 -18.80 -70.09 4.66
N GLY A 57 -19.88 -69.66 5.37
CA GLY A 57 -19.94 -68.79 6.61
C GLY A 57 -20.18 -69.55 7.96
N PRO A 58 -20.84 -69.04 9.05
CA PRO A 58 -21.29 -67.69 9.49
C PRO A 58 -21.01 -67.29 10.99
N HIS A 59 -21.36 -66.04 11.38
CA HIS A 59 -21.76 -65.49 12.72
C HIS A 59 -20.93 -64.39 13.47
N ARG A 60 -21.60 -63.21 13.56
CA ARG A 60 -21.83 -62.28 14.70
C ARG A 60 -20.74 -61.29 15.21
N ARG A 61 -21.01 -60.01 14.89
CA ARG A 61 -20.96 -58.75 15.69
C ARG A 61 -19.76 -58.50 16.65
N ARG A 62 -18.95 -57.49 16.33
CA ARG A 62 -18.93 -56.17 17.01
C ARG A 62 -17.92 -55.23 16.32
N ASP A 63 -18.24 -53.95 16.40
CA ASP A 63 -17.63 -52.81 15.71
C ASP A 63 -16.12 -52.65 15.97
N CYS A 64 -15.38 -52.35 14.90
CA CYS A 64 -14.18 -51.52 14.92
C CYS A 64 -14.09 -50.75 13.59
N LEU A 65 -13.90 -49.44 13.73
CA LEU A 65 -13.75 -48.42 12.70
C LEU A 65 -12.51 -48.69 11.82
N THR A 66 -12.67 -48.59 10.51
CA THR A 66 -11.60 -48.23 9.58
C THR A 66 -12.14 -47.23 8.58
N GLU A 67 -11.38 -46.15 8.41
CA GLU A 67 -11.61 -44.95 7.61
C GLU A 67 -12.03 -45.18 6.16
N PRO A 68 -12.57 -44.13 5.52
CA PRO A 68 -12.14 -43.78 4.18
C PRO A 68 -11.68 -42.32 4.08
N THR A 69 -10.41 -42.17 3.71
CA THR A 69 -9.85 -41.15 2.79
C THR A 69 -10.71 -39.92 2.51
N PHE A 70 -10.42 -38.83 3.20
CA PHE A 70 -10.84 -37.46 2.89
C PHE A 70 -9.59 -36.56 2.82
N MET A 71 -8.71 -36.80 1.85
CA MET A 71 -7.65 -35.87 1.45
C MET A 71 -7.55 -35.89 -0.07
N ALA A 72 -8.33 -35.03 -0.72
CA ALA A 72 -8.18 -34.59 -2.11
C ALA A 72 -9.43 -33.77 -2.45
N ARG A 73 -9.52 -32.52 -2.00
CA ARG A 73 -10.51 -31.55 -2.52
C ARG A 73 -10.31 -30.07 -2.14
N SER A 74 -9.23 -29.67 -1.48
CA SER A 74 -8.93 -28.25 -1.22
C SER A 74 -7.78 -27.68 -2.05
N THR A 75 -6.85 -28.51 -2.54
CA THR A 75 -5.65 -28.06 -3.29
C THR A 75 -5.94 -27.51 -4.68
N ASP A 76 -7.12 -27.74 -5.26
CA ASP A 76 -7.38 -27.48 -6.68
C ASP A 76 -8.00 -26.11 -7.01
N ARG A 77 -8.26 -25.23 -6.02
CA ARG A 77 -8.92 -23.92 -6.31
C ARG A 77 -7.95 -22.74 -6.38
N LEU A 78 -6.92 -22.71 -5.54
CA LEU A 78 -5.84 -21.70 -5.63
C LEU A 78 -4.85 -22.03 -6.76
N LEU A 79 -4.55 -23.32 -7.00
CA LEU A 79 -3.69 -23.77 -8.09
C LEU A 79 -4.26 -23.46 -9.49
N VAL A 80 -5.58 -23.34 -9.65
CA VAL A 80 -6.21 -22.97 -10.94
C VAL A 80 -6.20 -21.46 -11.17
N ALA A 81 -6.17 -20.64 -10.12
CA ALA A 81 -5.93 -19.20 -10.24
C ALA A 81 -4.44 -18.93 -10.54
N ALA A 82 -3.52 -19.59 -9.83
CA ALA A 82 -2.07 -19.44 -10.03
C ALA A 82 -1.56 -20.01 -11.37
N ALA A 83 -2.07 -21.16 -11.83
CA ALA A 83 -1.63 -21.76 -13.10
C ALA A 83 -2.21 -21.09 -14.35
N ALA A 84 -3.24 -20.26 -14.23
CA ALA A 84 -3.79 -19.48 -15.33
C ALA A 84 -2.94 -18.22 -15.65
N LEU A 85 -2.08 -17.80 -14.72
CA LEU A 85 -1.16 -16.66 -14.84
C LEU A 85 0.19 -17.03 -15.51
N LEU A 86 0.49 -18.32 -15.71
CA LEU A 86 1.83 -18.81 -16.09
C LEU A 86 1.96 -19.30 -17.55
N LEU A 87 1.03 -18.92 -18.44
CA LEU A 87 1.24 -19.09 -19.88
C LEU A 87 1.79 -17.78 -20.43
N PRO A 88 2.97 -17.75 -21.09
CA PRO A 88 3.40 -16.61 -21.89
C PRO A 88 2.50 -16.57 -23.12
N THR A 89 1.30 -16.05 -22.95
CA THR A 89 0.54 -15.48 -24.05
C THR A 89 1.20 -14.15 -24.36
N LEU A 90 1.21 -13.75 -25.64
CA LEU A 90 1.48 -12.35 -25.97
C LEU A 90 0.41 -11.53 -25.26
N VAL A 91 0.70 -11.03 -24.06
CA VAL A 91 -0.22 -10.20 -23.29
C VAL A 91 -0.43 -8.95 -24.14
N GLN A 92 -1.65 -8.80 -24.64
CA GLN A 92 -2.05 -7.50 -25.14
C GLN A 92 -2.16 -6.61 -23.91
N ALA A 93 -1.35 -5.55 -23.86
CA ALA A 93 -1.33 -4.59 -22.75
C ALA A 93 -2.77 -4.27 -22.30
N ALA A 94 -3.05 -4.47 -21.02
CA ALA A 94 -4.32 -4.06 -20.46
C ALA A 94 -4.40 -2.53 -20.50
N THR A 95 -5.51 -2.01 -21.02
CA THR A 95 -5.71 -0.56 -21.07
C THR A 95 -6.13 -0.09 -19.69
N LEU A 96 -5.35 0.79 -19.09
CA LEU A 96 -5.70 1.51 -17.89
C LEU A 96 -6.91 2.40 -18.19
N VAL A 97 -7.99 2.17 -17.46
CA VAL A 97 -9.21 2.96 -17.55
C VAL A 97 -9.25 3.86 -16.31
N PRO A 98 -9.32 5.19 -16.47
CA PRO A 98 -9.44 6.08 -15.32
C PRO A 98 -10.63 5.70 -14.46
N SER A 99 -10.40 5.49 -13.16
CA SER A 99 -11.47 5.30 -12.18
C SER A 99 -12.14 6.63 -11.87
N TRP A 100 -11.33 7.68 -11.73
CA TRP A 100 -11.78 9.06 -11.81
C TRP A 100 -10.77 9.97 -12.49
N THR A 101 -11.28 11.09 -12.99
CA THR A 101 -10.49 12.19 -13.53
C THR A 101 -11.07 13.48 -13.00
N THR A 102 -10.22 14.34 -12.47
CA THR A 102 -10.60 15.67 -11.99
C THR A 102 -9.77 16.73 -12.70
N LEU A 103 -10.36 17.91 -12.85
CA LEU A 103 -9.69 19.11 -13.30
C LEU A 103 -9.37 19.98 -12.08
N PRO A 104 -8.20 19.80 -11.43
CA PRO A 104 -7.70 20.79 -10.49
C PRO A 104 -7.69 22.15 -11.19
N GLY A 105 -8.13 23.21 -10.51
CA GLY A 105 -8.30 24.53 -11.12
C GLY A 105 -6.98 25.24 -11.51
N GLY A 106 -5.87 24.50 -11.62
CA GLY A 106 -4.53 24.96 -11.99
C GLY A 106 -3.63 23.77 -12.39
N PHE A 107 -2.38 24.05 -12.76
CA PHE A 107 -1.43 22.99 -13.12
C PHE A 107 -0.99 22.22 -11.89
N VAL A 108 -1.06 20.89 -11.91
CA VAL A 108 -0.47 20.07 -10.84
C VAL A 108 1.05 20.10 -10.99
N ASP A 109 1.74 20.59 -9.97
CA ASP A 109 3.22 20.67 -9.95
C ASP A 109 3.85 19.58 -9.06
N GLY A 110 3.03 18.98 -8.18
CA GLY A 110 3.48 18.12 -7.11
C GLY A 110 2.34 17.34 -6.45
N TYR A 111 2.61 16.11 -6.05
CA TYR A 111 1.74 15.36 -5.13
C TYR A 111 2.52 14.37 -4.26
N ALA A 112 1.96 14.06 -3.08
CA ALA A 112 2.43 13.04 -2.16
C ALA A 112 1.24 12.48 -1.37
N ALA A 113 1.32 11.21 -0.97
CA ALA A 113 0.30 10.54 -0.17
C ALA A 113 0.79 10.26 1.25
N GLY A 114 -0.11 10.30 2.23
CA GLY A 114 0.17 10.00 3.64
C GLY A 114 -1.11 9.81 4.44
N ASP A 115 -1.05 9.00 5.50
CA ASP A 115 -2.16 8.73 6.44
C ASP A 115 -2.26 9.90 7.43
N VAL A 116 -3.25 10.79 7.28
CA VAL A 116 -3.36 12.00 8.14
C VAL A 116 -4.35 11.88 9.30
N ASP A 117 -5.14 10.81 9.32
CA ASP A 117 -6.20 10.63 10.32
C ASP A 117 -6.16 9.28 11.06
N GLY A 118 -5.20 8.42 10.72
CA GLY A 118 -4.92 7.16 11.37
C GLY A 118 -5.85 6.03 10.93
N ASP A 119 -6.63 6.21 9.87
CA ASP A 119 -7.51 5.18 9.33
C ASP A 119 -6.79 4.17 8.41
N LYS A 120 -5.49 4.38 8.17
CA LYS A 120 -4.59 3.57 7.32
C LYS A 120 -4.93 3.60 5.83
N ARG A 121 -5.82 4.50 5.42
CA ARG A 121 -5.95 4.93 4.04
C ARG A 121 -5.11 6.18 3.87
N LEU A 122 -4.67 6.43 2.64
CA LEU A 122 -3.78 7.54 2.37
C LEU A 122 -4.54 8.69 1.75
N GLU A 123 -4.37 9.88 2.30
CA GLU A 123 -4.84 11.11 1.70
C GLU A 123 -3.79 11.66 0.74
N LEU A 124 -4.27 12.27 -0.36
CA LEU A 124 -3.41 12.79 -1.40
C LEU A 124 -3.29 14.31 -1.30
N ALA A 125 -2.10 14.79 -0.96
CA ALA A 125 -1.76 16.20 -1.01
C ALA A 125 -1.33 16.61 -2.41
N ILE A 126 -1.87 17.72 -2.92
CA ILE A 126 -1.71 18.17 -4.29
C ILE A 126 -1.31 19.65 -4.27
N VAL A 127 -0.16 19.96 -4.88
CA VAL A 127 0.25 21.33 -5.17
C VAL A 127 -0.26 21.71 -6.55
N THR A 128 -1.09 22.75 -6.62
CA THR A 128 -1.57 23.34 -7.87
C THR A 128 -1.05 24.76 -8.08
N ARG A 129 -0.64 25.07 -9.30
CA ARG A 129 -0.11 26.35 -9.74
C ARG A 129 -1.12 27.18 -10.51
N GLY A 130 -1.17 28.48 -10.20
CA GLY A 130 -2.02 29.45 -10.89
C GLY A 130 -3.53 29.29 -10.65
N GLY A 131 -3.94 28.55 -9.62
CA GLY A 131 -5.36 28.33 -9.32
C GLY A 131 -5.63 27.62 -8.00
N ALA A 132 -6.91 27.38 -7.73
CA ALA A 132 -7.37 26.67 -6.54
C ALA A 132 -7.92 25.28 -6.89
N TYR A 133 -7.77 24.33 -5.97
CA TYR A 133 -8.36 23.00 -6.14
C TYR A 133 -9.88 23.07 -5.93
N PHE A 134 -10.59 23.02 -7.05
CA PHE A 134 -12.03 22.80 -7.09
C PHE A 134 -12.28 21.77 -8.18
N PRO A 135 -12.72 20.55 -7.83
CA PRO A 135 -13.04 19.54 -8.82
C PRO A 135 -13.93 20.12 -9.93
N ASP A 136 -13.54 19.93 -11.18
CA ASP A 136 -14.26 20.36 -12.38
C ASP A 136 -14.40 21.89 -12.58
N ALA A 137 -13.53 22.70 -11.98
CA ALA A 137 -13.56 24.16 -12.14
C ALA A 137 -12.17 24.79 -12.37
N ALA A 138 -12.02 25.48 -13.50
CA ALA A 138 -10.87 26.35 -13.73
C ALA A 138 -10.99 27.63 -12.89
N THR A 139 -10.14 27.79 -11.89
CA THR A 139 -10.13 28.99 -11.04
C THR A 139 -8.79 29.70 -11.15
N LEU A 140 -8.79 30.96 -11.57
CA LEU A 140 -7.56 31.77 -11.62
C LEU A 140 -7.24 32.28 -10.21
N GLY A 141 -6.01 32.10 -9.74
CA GLY A 141 -5.62 32.55 -8.40
C GLY A 141 -4.17 32.25 -8.05
N ALA A 142 -3.79 32.56 -6.80
CA ALA A 142 -2.56 32.03 -6.23
C ALA A 142 -2.66 30.51 -6.13
N GLY A 143 -1.56 29.78 -6.34
CA GLY A 143 -1.53 28.32 -6.22
C GLY A 143 -2.03 27.81 -4.86
N THR A 144 -2.41 26.54 -4.79
CA THR A 144 -2.92 25.90 -3.56
C THR A 144 -2.13 24.66 -3.20
N LEU A 145 -2.05 24.38 -1.90
CA LEU A 145 -1.94 23.02 -1.40
C LEU A 145 -3.36 22.55 -1.09
N ALA A 146 -3.77 21.42 -1.65
CA ALA A 146 -5.06 20.81 -1.41
C ALA A 146 -4.91 19.36 -0.94
N LEU A 147 -5.83 18.91 -0.11
CA LEU A 147 -5.92 17.52 0.33
C LEU A 147 -7.22 16.91 -0.17
N VAL A 148 -7.12 15.69 -0.69
CA VAL A 148 -8.26 14.89 -1.12
C VAL A 148 -8.21 13.50 -0.52
N ASP A 149 -9.39 12.91 -0.34
CA ASP A 149 -9.52 11.51 0.04
C ASP A 149 -9.17 10.57 -1.13
N GLN A 150 -9.15 9.27 -0.86
CA GLN A 150 -8.87 8.21 -1.82
C GLN A 150 -9.78 8.20 -3.07
N ASN A 151 -10.98 8.78 -2.96
CA ASN A 151 -11.94 8.91 -4.06
C ASN A 151 -11.82 10.25 -4.81
N GLY A 152 -10.80 11.06 -4.49
CA GLY A 152 -10.61 12.40 -5.04
C GLY A 152 -11.59 13.43 -4.46
N GLN A 153 -12.32 13.11 -3.38
CA GLN A 153 -13.18 14.08 -2.72
C GLN A 153 -12.33 15.10 -1.99
N PHE A 154 -12.69 16.36 -2.18
CA PHE A 154 -12.05 17.48 -1.51
C PHE A 154 -12.23 17.42 0.01
N LEU A 155 -11.12 17.47 0.75
CA LEU A 155 -11.10 17.60 2.21
C LEU A 155 -10.88 19.06 2.60
N TRP A 156 -9.74 19.64 2.21
CA TRP A 156 -9.39 21.03 2.47
C TRP A 156 -8.41 21.57 1.43
N GLN A 157 -8.25 22.89 1.40
CA GLN A 157 -7.15 23.56 0.70
C GLN A 157 -6.68 24.78 1.47
N THR A 158 -5.40 25.10 1.29
CA THR A 158 -4.76 26.27 1.89
C THR A 158 -4.08 27.12 0.81
N GLN A 159 -4.20 28.44 0.98
CA GLN A 159 -3.49 29.46 0.19
C GLN A 159 -2.80 30.41 1.16
N THR A 160 -1.56 30.78 0.87
CA THR A 160 -0.84 31.82 1.61
C THR A 160 -0.92 33.19 0.93
N GLY A 161 -1.47 33.23 -0.28
CA GLY A 161 -1.47 34.39 -1.17
C GLY A 161 -0.26 34.45 -2.10
N GLU A 162 0.71 33.57 -1.91
CA GLU A 162 1.83 33.31 -2.83
C GLU A 162 1.57 32.00 -3.60
N GLU A 163 2.35 31.73 -4.65
CA GLU A 163 2.24 30.48 -5.42
C GLU A 163 3.02 29.37 -4.71
N PHE A 164 2.45 28.16 -4.56
CA PHE A 164 3.21 26.96 -4.19
C PHE A 164 3.82 26.32 -5.44
N VAL A 165 5.05 25.81 -5.35
CA VAL A 165 5.72 25.11 -6.46
C VAL A 165 6.44 23.86 -5.95
N GLY A 166 6.72 22.95 -6.89
CA GLY A 166 7.42 21.71 -6.61
C GLY A 166 6.53 20.64 -5.98
N ILE A 167 7.18 19.58 -5.53
CA ILE A 167 6.53 18.39 -4.97
C ILE A 167 6.38 18.57 -3.45
N PRO A 168 5.18 18.40 -2.87
CA PRO A 168 5.05 18.39 -1.42
C PRO A 168 5.66 17.11 -0.83
N THR A 169 6.00 17.13 0.46
CA THR A 169 6.54 15.96 1.17
C THR A 169 5.59 15.55 2.28
N ALA A 170 5.27 14.26 2.36
CA ALA A 170 4.54 13.66 3.46
C ALA A 170 5.53 13.07 4.48
N ALA A 171 5.46 13.47 5.74
CA ALA A 171 6.24 12.87 6.84
C ALA A 171 5.63 13.24 8.20
N ASP A 172 5.97 12.48 9.23
CA ASP A 172 5.63 12.77 10.64
C ASP A 172 6.55 13.88 11.18
N PHE A 173 6.13 15.14 11.01
CA PHE A 173 6.91 16.31 11.38
C PHE A 173 6.68 16.74 12.83
N ASP A 174 5.63 16.27 13.50
CA ASP A 174 5.34 16.61 14.89
C ASP A 174 5.46 15.46 15.91
N GLY A 175 5.71 14.25 15.42
CA GLY A 175 6.01 13.05 16.20
C GLY A 175 4.77 12.32 16.73
N ASP A 176 3.59 12.55 16.13
CA ASP A 176 2.35 11.90 16.55
C ASP A 176 2.07 10.56 15.81
N GLY A 177 2.91 10.22 14.84
CA GLY A 177 2.82 9.00 14.04
C GLY A 177 1.88 9.08 12.84
N LEU A 178 1.31 10.25 12.55
CA LEU A 178 0.54 10.55 11.34
C LEU A 178 1.37 11.39 10.38
N ALA A 179 0.92 11.49 9.14
CA ALA A 179 1.58 12.29 8.13
C ALA A 179 1.11 13.76 8.17
N GLU A 180 2.08 14.67 8.17
CA GLU A 180 1.88 16.07 7.79
C GLU A 180 2.48 16.34 6.42
N PHE A 181 2.09 17.46 5.82
CA PHE A 181 2.58 17.84 4.50
C PHE A 181 3.41 19.11 4.54
N ALA A 182 4.62 19.03 3.98
CA ALA A 182 5.50 20.19 3.76
C ALA A 182 5.38 20.68 2.31
N ALA A 183 5.20 21.99 2.12
CA ALA A 183 5.20 22.63 0.79
C ALA A 183 5.84 24.02 0.82
N CYS A 184 6.45 24.42 -0.30
CA CYS A 184 7.21 25.66 -0.42
C CYS A 184 6.54 26.68 -1.34
N GLU A 185 6.49 27.92 -0.88
CA GLU A 185 6.09 29.07 -1.69
C GLU A 185 7.19 29.45 -2.70
N ALA A 186 6.79 30.07 -3.80
CA ALA A 186 7.65 30.62 -4.82
C ALA A 186 7.38 32.11 -5.05
N GLY A 187 8.44 32.87 -5.21
CA GLY A 187 8.40 34.30 -5.48
C GLY A 187 8.87 34.65 -6.87
N THR A 188 8.51 35.83 -7.34
CA THR A 188 8.99 36.32 -8.62
C THR A 188 10.42 36.86 -8.48
N VAL A 189 11.27 36.54 -9.47
CA VAL A 189 12.57 37.20 -9.60
C VAL A 189 12.32 38.62 -10.10
N ASP A 190 12.50 39.60 -9.21
CA ASP A 190 12.55 41.01 -9.57
C ASP A 190 13.95 41.54 -9.27
N VAL A 191 14.71 41.87 -10.32
CA VAL A 191 16.05 42.48 -10.19
C VAL A 191 16.02 43.85 -9.51
N ALA A 192 14.88 44.56 -9.53
CA ALA A 192 14.69 45.80 -8.79
C ALA A 192 14.25 45.57 -7.34
N ASN A 193 13.71 44.38 -7.03
CA ASN A 193 13.31 43.98 -5.69
C ASN A 193 13.63 42.50 -5.41
N PRO A 194 14.90 42.14 -5.11
CA PRO A 194 15.30 40.76 -4.85
C PRO A 194 14.58 40.11 -3.66
N SER A 195 14.02 40.93 -2.75
CA SER A 195 13.24 40.43 -1.62
C SER A 195 11.88 39.84 -2.02
N ALA A 196 11.40 40.09 -3.24
CA ALA A 196 10.18 39.48 -3.77
C ALA A 196 10.28 37.94 -3.91
N ALA A 197 11.51 37.43 -4.07
CA ALA A 197 11.82 36.01 -4.13
C ALA A 197 12.04 35.38 -2.74
N MET A 198 12.00 36.17 -1.65
CA MET A 198 12.11 35.64 -0.29
C MET A 198 10.77 35.09 0.16
N LYS A 199 10.69 33.77 0.31
CA LYS A 199 9.47 32.98 0.53
C LYS A 199 9.68 31.91 1.59
N ARG A 200 8.63 31.21 1.97
CA ARG A 200 8.69 30.23 3.07
C ARG A 200 8.28 28.85 2.62
N CYS A 201 8.79 27.86 3.32
CA CYS A 201 8.18 26.54 3.35
C CYS A 201 7.32 26.42 4.60
N HIS A 202 6.25 25.65 4.49
CA HIS A 202 5.22 25.47 5.49
C HIS A 202 5.00 23.99 5.72
N VAL A 203 4.78 23.62 6.97
CA VAL A 203 4.24 22.29 7.33
C VAL A 203 2.79 22.48 7.75
N PHE A 204 1.92 21.64 7.21
CA PHE A 204 0.46 21.69 7.40
C PHE A 204 -0.03 20.43 8.10
N ASP A 205 -0.93 20.61 9.07
CA ASP A 205 -1.61 19.52 9.76
C ASP A 205 -2.73 18.89 8.92
N ASN A 206 -3.39 17.88 9.47
CA ASN A 206 -4.48 17.14 8.84
C ASN A 206 -5.73 17.98 8.46
N ASN A 207 -5.84 19.22 8.94
CA ASN A 207 -6.94 20.13 8.59
C ASN A 207 -6.48 21.31 7.72
N GLY A 208 -5.22 21.31 7.29
CA GLY A 208 -4.62 22.35 6.44
C GLY A 208 -4.15 23.58 7.21
N SER A 209 -4.12 23.54 8.54
CA SER A 209 -3.55 24.61 9.35
C SER A 209 -2.03 24.52 9.35
N VAL A 210 -1.37 25.67 9.30
CA VAL A 210 0.09 25.74 9.36
C VAL A 210 0.56 25.40 10.78
N LEU A 211 1.32 24.32 10.93
CA LEU A 211 2.03 24.00 12.17
C LEU A 211 3.19 24.97 12.39
N TYR A 212 4.03 25.14 11.37
CA TYR A 212 5.11 26.11 11.37
C TYR A 212 5.48 26.55 9.95
N SER A 213 6.24 27.65 9.87
CA SER A 213 6.90 28.10 8.64
C SER A 213 8.39 28.29 8.87
N THR A 214 9.18 28.04 7.83
CA THR A 214 10.59 28.42 7.83
C THR A 214 10.76 29.94 7.96
N PRO A 215 11.96 30.40 8.36
CA PRO A 215 12.43 31.73 8.00
C PRO A 215 12.37 31.95 6.48
N PRO A 216 12.33 33.21 6.00
CA PRO A 216 12.37 33.48 4.57
C PRO A 216 13.62 32.92 3.90
N LEU A 217 13.42 32.15 2.84
CA LEU A 217 14.41 31.52 1.97
C LEU A 217 14.29 32.11 0.56
N TRP A 218 15.39 32.16 -0.19
CA TRP A 218 15.36 32.71 -1.54
C TRP A 218 14.83 31.67 -2.55
N LEU A 219 13.52 31.64 -2.78
CA LEU A 219 12.83 30.66 -3.64
C LEU A 219 12.24 31.36 -4.88
N PRO A 220 13.07 31.66 -5.90
CA PRO A 220 12.60 32.30 -7.11
C PRO A 220 11.88 31.33 -8.05
N GLY A 221 10.55 31.41 -8.14
CA GLY A 221 9.65 31.07 -9.26
C GLY A 221 9.76 29.74 -10.04
N MET A 222 10.80 28.94 -9.82
CA MET A 222 11.23 27.81 -10.63
C MET A 222 12.13 26.89 -9.80
N ALA A 223 11.68 26.42 -8.63
CA ALA A 223 12.33 25.30 -7.97
C ALA A 223 11.51 24.05 -8.31
N ASN A 224 12.04 23.16 -9.16
CA ASN A 224 11.47 21.82 -9.35
C ASN A 224 11.70 20.94 -8.09
N GLY A 225 12.47 21.43 -7.11
CA GLY A 225 12.71 20.75 -5.84
C GLY A 225 11.68 21.12 -4.78
N GLY A 226 10.94 20.11 -4.34
CA GLY A 226 10.20 20.15 -3.08
C GLY A 226 11.12 20.07 -1.86
N PRO A 227 10.58 20.26 -0.64
CA PRO A 227 11.28 19.84 0.57
C PRO A 227 11.58 18.32 0.52
N ALA A 228 12.49 17.84 1.35
CA ALA A 228 12.63 16.42 1.69
C ALA A 228 12.52 16.27 3.21
N ALA A 229 12.35 15.04 3.69
CA ALA A 229 12.31 14.78 5.13
C ALA A 229 13.10 13.54 5.55
N ALA A 230 13.79 13.66 6.68
CA ALA A 230 14.48 12.57 7.39
C ALA A 230 14.78 13.03 8.83
N ASP A 231 14.91 12.11 9.78
CA ASP A 231 15.40 12.45 11.12
C ASP A 231 16.91 12.72 11.07
N LEU A 232 17.31 13.99 11.24
CA LEU A 232 18.70 14.42 11.18
C LEU A 232 19.32 14.62 12.57
N ASN A 233 18.51 14.55 13.63
CA ASN A 233 18.91 14.90 14.98
C ASN A 233 18.78 13.74 15.99
N GLY A 234 18.19 12.62 15.56
CA GLY A 234 18.04 11.37 16.30
C GLY A 234 16.90 11.39 17.32
N ASP A 235 15.89 12.25 17.13
CA ASP A 235 14.70 12.32 18.00
C ASP A 235 13.53 11.43 17.52
N ASN A 236 13.71 10.72 16.41
CA ASN A 236 12.72 9.93 15.68
C ASN A 236 11.54 10.77 15.13
N ILE A 237 11.73 12.07 14.94
CA ILE A 237 10.77 12.95 14.27
C ILE A 237 11.39 13.40 12.96
N ALA A 238 10.60 13.49 11.88
CA ALA A 238 11.13 13.89 10.59
C ALA A 238 11.53 15.37 10.59
N ASP A 239 12.75 15.67 10.15
CA ASP A 239 13.24 17.03 9.94
C ASP A 239 13.08 17.44 8.48
N MET A 240 12.80 18.71 8.21
CA MET A 240 12.60 19.23 6.85
C MET A 240 13.91 19.75 6.26
N ILE A 241 14.26 19.27 5.06
CA ILE A 241 15.39 19.74 4.26
C ILE A 241 14.86 20.56 3.08
N VAL A 242 15.35 21.79 2.93
CA VAL A 242 14.96 22.69 1.84
C VAL A 242 16.19 23.14 1.07
N VAL A 243 16.08 23.13 -0.26
CA VAL A 243 17.11 23.63 -1.16
C VAL A 243 16.56 24.78 -1.98
N THR A 244 17.35 25.84 -2.08
CA THR A 244 17.01 27.06 -2.81
C THR A 244 17.77 27.15 -4.13
N TYR A 245 17.23 27.89 -5.09
CA TYR A 245 17.91 28.13 -6.37
C TYR A 245 19.30 28.76 -6.21
N GLY A 246 19.47 29.58 -5.16
CA GLY A 246 20.72 30.28 -4.85
C GLY A 246 21.73 29.43 -4.10
N GLY A 247 21.56 28.10 -4.06
CA GLY A 247 22.51 27.17 -3.45
C GLY A 247 22.40 27.05 -1.93
N GLN A 248 21.50 27.79 -1.27
CA GLN A 248 21.26 27.58 0.16
C GLN A 248 20.52 26.25 0.38
N VAL A 249 21.12 25.38 1.19
CA VAL A 249 20.55 24.13 1.71
C VAL A 249 20.35 24.32 3.21
N SER A 250 19.15 24.05 3.73
CA SER A 250 18.87 24.25 5.15
C SER A 250 18.04 23.09 5.70
N ALA A 251 18.41 22.63 6.89
CA ALA A 251 17.65 21.65 7.66
C ALA A 251 16.93 22.33 8.82
N PHE A 252 15.67 21.97 9.03
CA PHE A 252 14.82 22.48 10.09
C PHE A 252 14.25 21.31 10.88
N ALA A 253 14.36 21.39 12.20
CA ALA A 253 13.80 20.38 13.09
C ALA A 253 12.28 20.27 12.85
N GLY A 254 11.75 19.05 12.77
CA GLY A 254 10.32 18.79 12.62
C GLY A 254 9.49 19.57 13.66
N PRO A 255 9.77 19.40 14.96
CA PRO A 255 9.06 20.14 15.99
C PRO A 255 9.33 21.64 15.89
N MET A 256 8.30 22.40 15.52
CA MET A 256 8.29 23.87 15.47
C MET A 256 9.21 24.52 14.42
N GLY A 257 9.88 23.77 13.55
CA GLY A 257 10.66 24.31 12.42
C GLY A 257 11.93 25.07 12.79
N SER A 258 12.58 24.69 13.90
CA SER A 258 13.80 25.38 14.33
C SER A 258 14.99 25.04 13.42
N LEU A 259 15.84 26.01 13.08
CA LEU A 259 16.99 25.75 12.20
C LEU A 259 18.01 24.82 12.88
N LEU A 260 18.31 23.68 12.26
CA LEU A 260 19.38 22.76 12.68
C LEU A 260 20.72 23.25 12.13
N TRP A 261 20.81 23.38 10.81
CA TRP A 261 21.98 23.89 10.10
C TRP A 261 21.59 24.49 8.74
N SER A 262 22.49 25.29 8.18
CA SER A 262 22.34 25.86 6.84
C SER A 262 23.71 25.93 6.17
N GLN A 263 23.76 25.54 4.90
CA GLN A 263 24.95 25.53 4.06
C GLN A 263 24.69 26.31 2.77
N ASP A 264 25.65 27.13 2.38
CA ASP A 264 25.60 27.93 1.14
C ASP A 264 26.53 27.31 0.09
N LEU A 265 25.95 26.76 -0.98
CA LEU A 265 26.66 26.18 -2.12
C LEU A 265 27.04 27.24 -3.17
N TYR A 266 26.53 28.47 -3.09
CA TYR A 266 26.91 29.56 -4.00
C TYR A 266 28.17 30.28 -3.49
N THR A 267 29.20 29.50 -3.16
CA THR A 267 30.49 30.00 -2.69
C THR A 267 31.64 29.37 -3.49
N ALA A 268 32.82 30.00 -3.43
CA ALA A 268 34.02 29.45 -4.08
C ALA A 268 34.42 28.06 -3.58
N ALA A 269 33.98 27.66 -2.37
CA ALA A 269 34.25 26.34 -1.80
C ALA A 269 33.41 25.23 -2.45
N PHE A 270 32.35 25.60 -3.18
CA PHE A 270 31.36 24.71 -3.79
C PHE A 270 31.11 25.14 -5.25
N GLY A 271 32.10 25.70 -5.95
CA GLY A 271 31.98 25.99 -7.38
C GLY A 271 30.99 27.08 -7.83
N TYR A 272 30.31 27.78 -6.91
CA TYR A 272 29.21 28.72 -7.20
C TYR A 272 27.97 28.04 -7.82
N GLU A 273 27.43 27.02 -7.15
CA GLU A 273 26.30 26.25 -7.67
C GLU A 273 24.97 27.00 -7.66
N LEU A 274 24.26 26.89 -8.78
CA LEU A 274 22.83 27.13 -8.87
C LEU A 274 22.12 25.77 -8.80
N VAL A 275 21.12 25.66 -7.93
CA VAL A 275 20.44 24.38 -7.70
C VAL A 275 19.05 24.41 -8.29
N PHE A 276 18.82 23.58 -9.30
CA PHE A 276 17.50 23.40 -9.91
C PHE A 276 16.92 22.00 -9.64
N GLY A 277 17.63 21.18 -8.85
CA GLY A 277 17.24 19.83 -8.45
C GLY A 277 16.55 19.79 -7.09
N HIS A 278 16.28 18.57 -6.63
CA HIS A 278 15.78 18.27 -5.28
C HIS A 278 16.90 17.60 -4.45
N PRO A 279 16.84 17.69 -3.10
CA PRO A 279 17.75 16.95 -2.24
C PRO A 279 17.40 15.46 -2.25
N ALA A 280 18.41 14.60 -2.36
CA ALA A 280 18.30 13.17 -2.08
C ALA A 280 18.95 12.85 -0.72
N ILE A 281 18.34 11.98 0.06
CA ILE A 281 18.68 11.74 1.47
C ILE A 281 19.04 10.27 1.71
N GLY A 282 20.14 10.01 2.42
CA GLY A 282 20.55 8.68 2.84
C GLY A 282 21.89 8.67 3.57
N ASP A 283 22.11 7.74 4.50
CA ASP A 283 23.36 7.61 5.27
C ASP A 283 24.54 7.21 4.37
N LEU A 284 25.46 8.14 4.11
CA LEU A 284 26.64 7.91 3.28
C LEU A 284 27.88 7.59 4.11
N ASN A 285 27.91 7.88 5.39
CA ASN A 285 29.13 7.74 6.20
C ASN A 285 29.05 6.60 7.25
N GLY A 286 27.88 5.97 7.39
CA GLY A 286 27.59 4.86 8.30
C GLY A 286 27.45 5.28 9.76
N ASP A 287 27.15 6.55 10.05
CA ASP A 287 26.96 7.07 11.40
C ASP A 287 25.53 6.90 11.92
N GLY A 288 24.61 6.43 11.08
CA GLY A 288 23.21 6.21 11.40
C GLY A 288 22.34 7.47 11.32
N VAL A 289 22.87 8.60 10.83
CA VAL A 289 22.13 9.81 10.49
C VAL A 289 22.18 9.99 8.97
N ASP A 290 21.03 10.17 8.33
CA ASP A 290 21.00 10.32 6.87
C ASP A 290 21.71 11.59 6.40
N ASP A 291 22.51 11.49 5.34
CA ASP A 291 23.22 12.61 4.72
C ASP A 291 22.44 13.20 3.53
N VAL A 292 22.84 14.38 3.03
CA VAL A 292 22.13 15.13 1.99
C VAL A 292 22.98 15.25 0.72
N VAL A 293 22.46 14.79 -0.42
CA VAL A 293 23.09 14.94 -1.73
C VAL A 293 22.34 15.94 -2.59
N ILE A 294 23.09 16.93 -3.12
CA ILE A 294 22.58 17.98 -4.00
C ILE A 294 23.30 17.95 -5.34
N THR A 295 22.54 18.04 -6.43
CA THR A 295 23.07 18.23 -7.79
C THR A 295 22.84 19.66 -8.26
N GLY A 296 23.89 20.31 -8.75
CA GLY A 296 23.88 21.67 -9.26
C GLY A 296 24.03 21.76 -10.78
N TRP A 297 23.78 22.96 -11.32
CA TRP A 297 23.83 23.25 -12.75
C TRP A 297 25.10 24.01 -13.19
N GLY A 298 25.88 24.55 -12.23
CA GLY A 298 26.99 25.47 -12.49
C GLY A 298 26.55 26.86 -12.98
N ASP A 299 27.29 27.92 -12.62
CA ASP A 299 26.98 29.29 -13.04
C ASP A 299 27.11 29.49 -14.57
N GLY A 300 26.12 30.13 -15.19
CA GLY A 300 26.17 30.54 -16.60
C GLY A 300 25.80 29.50 -17.65
N GLY A 301 25.20 28.37 -17.28
CA GLY A 301 24.58 27.38 -18.18
C GLY A 301 25.52 26.72 -19.20
N THR A 302 26.82 26.96 -19.09
CA THR A 302 27.91 26.40 -19.91
C THR A 302 29.04 25.84 -19.05
N ALA A 303 28.93 25.97 -17.72
CA ALA A 303 29.80 25.34 -16.73
C ALA A 303 29.35 23.91 -16.41
N ASP A 304 30.27 23.14 -15.84
CA ASP A 304 30.01 21.84 -15.20
C ASP A 304 29.05 22.05 -14.02
N GLY A 305 28.12 21.13 -13.81
CA GLY A 305 27.29 21.08 -12.63
C GLY A 305 27.97 20.30 -11.51
N GLY A 306 27.91 20.82 -10.28
CA GLY A 306 28.47 20.16 -9.12
C GLY A 306 27.59 19.05 -8.53
N VAL A 307 28.21 18.13 -7.78
CA VAL A 307 27.51 17.19 -6.90
C VAL A 307 28.12 17.28 -5.50
N HIS A 308 27.29 17.52 -4.50
CA HIS A 308 27.72 17.80 -3.13
C HIS A 308 27.01 16.87 -2.15
N ALA A 309 27.79 16.16 -1.32
CA ALA A 309 27.27 15.42 -0.18
C ALA A 309 27.57 16.19 1.11
N LEU A 310 26.53 16.48 1.88
CA LEU A 310 26.59 17.21 3.15
C LEU A 310 26.18 16.27 4.28
N ASN A 311 26.87 16.36 5.42
CA ASN A 311 26.55 15.55 6.57
C ASN A 311 25.20 15.94 7.17
N GLY A 312 24.34 14.96 7.39
CA GLY A 312 22.98 15.17 7.91
C GLY A 312 22.91 15.90 9.24
N ALA A 313 23.81 15.58 10.16
CA ALA A 313 23.77 16.10 11.52
C ALA A 313 24.25 17.57 11.63
N ASN A 314 25.04 18.07 10.67
CA ASN A 314 25.70 19.38 10.83
C ASN A 314 25.86 20.22 9.55
N GLY A 315 25.48 19.69 8.38
CA GLY A 315 25.55 20.38 7.09
C GLY A 315 26.96 20.55 6.49
N GLN A 316 28.01 20.02 7.12
CA GLN A 316 29.37 20.10 6.59
C GLN A 316 29.54 19.16 5.40
N ALA A 317 30.30 19.58 4.39
CA ALA A 317 30.60 18.72 3.25
C ALA A 317 31.33 17.44 3.68
N LEU A 318 30.76 16.28 3.34
CA LEU A 318 31.47 15.01 3.33
C LEU A 318 32.44 14.98 2.15
N TRP A 319 31.95 15.38 0.98
CA TRP A 319 32.72 15.57 -0.23
C TRP A 319 31.97 16.47 -1.22
N SER A 320 32.68 16.97 -2.22
CA SER A 320 32.12 17.80 -3.29
C SER A 320 32.90 17.59 -4.57
N ILE A 321 32.17 17.45 -5.67
CA ILE A 321 32.69 17.38 -7.03
C ILE A 321 32.20 18.62 -7.75
N ASP A 322 33.08 19.60 -7.93
CA ASP A 322 32.73 20.88 -8.59
C ASP A 322 32.90 20.79 -10.13
N SER A 323 33.53 19.73 -10.64
CA SER A 323 33.73 19.54 -12.08
C SER A 323 34.00 18.09 -12.47
N PHE A 324 33.07 17.50 -13.22
CA PHE A 324 33.22 16.19 -13.87
C PHE A 324 34.19 16.21 -15.05
N ALA A 325 34.29 17.34 -15.78
CA ALA A 325 35.21 17.53 -16.91
C ALA A 325 36.67 17.33 -16.54
N SER A 326 37.03 17.67 -15.30
CA SER A 326 38.39 17.58 -14.76
C SER A 326 38.60 16.41 -13.80
N LEU A 327 37.55 15.60 -13.56
CA LEU A 327 37.59 14.49 -12.61
C LEU A 327 38.56 13.39 -13.06
N PRO A 328 39.50 12.95 -12.20
CA PRO A 328 40.38 11.84 -12.52
C PRO A 328 39.59 10.58 -12.86
N GLY A 329 39.94 9.92 -13.97
CA GLY A 329 39.24 8.72 -14.43
C GLY A 329 38.01 8.98 -15.31
N ASN A 330 37.68 10.25 -15.61
CA ASN A 330 36.68 10.57 -16.63
C ASN A 330 37.14 10.00 -18.01
N PRO A 331 36.39 9.05 -18.60
CA PRO A 331 36.73 8.45 -19.90
C PRO A 331 36.56 9.42 -21.08
N PHE A 332 35.96 10.59 -20.83
CA PHE A 332 35.75 11.69 -21.78
C PHE A 332 36.40 12.98 -21.26
N PRO A 333 37.75 13.12 -21.28
CA PRO A 333 38.43 14.29 -20.75
C PRO A 333 37.88 15.61 -21.32
N GLY A 334 37.52 16.54 -20.43
CA GLY A 334 36.93 17.83 -20.82
C GLY A 334 35.42 17.79 -21.11
N ASN A 335 34.75 16.65 -20.94
CA ASN A 335 33.30 16.55 -21.03
C ASN A 335 32.67 17.05 -19.72
N ALA A 336 32.17 18.29 -19.73
CA ALA A 336 31.40 18.85 -18.62
C ALA A 336 30.01 18.22 -18.61
N LEU A 337 29.52 17.85 -17.43
CA LEU A 337 28.17 17.34 -17.22
C LEU A 337 27.31 18.42 -16.59
N GLN A 338 26.04 18.48 -16.97
CA GLN A 338 25.08 19.40 -16.39
C GLN A 338 23.91 18.64 -15.79
N PHE A 339 23.55 19.01 -14.57
CA PHE A 339 22.39 18.49 -13.84
C PHE A 339 21.36 19.60 -13.69
N TYR A 340 20.13 19.38 -14.18
CA TYR A 340 19.10 20.42 -14.18
C TYR A 340 17.72 19.80 -14.04
N GLY A 341 17.06 20.08 -12.91
CA GLY A 341 15.70 19.57 -12.67
C GLY A 341 15.64 18.11 -12.23
N GLN A 342 16.78 17.45 -12.01
CA GLN A 342 16.87 16.12 -11.41
C GLN A 342 17.53 16.19 -10.03
N GLY A 343 17.37 15.14 -9.23
CA GLY A 343 18.24 14.88 -8.07
C GLY A 343 19.18 13.71 -8.35
N ALA A 344 19.71 13.13 -7.27
CA ALA A 344 20.53 11.92 -7.33
C ALA A 344 19.73 10.69 -6.89
N LEU A 345 20.16 9.52 -7.35
CA LEU A 345 19.80 8.24 -6.76
C LEU A 345 20.78 7.93 -5.63
N ILE A 346 20.29 7.52 -4.47
CA ILE A 346 21.10 7.02 -3.34
C ILE A 346 20.64 5.61 -2.99
N GLY A 347 21.52 4.63 -3.12
CA GLY A 347 21.21 3.22 -2.82
C GLY A 347 22.38 2.29 -3.11
N ASP A 348 22.37 1.09 -2.54
CA ASP A 348 23.39 0.05 -2.80
C ASP A 348 23.13 -0.57 -4.18
N VAL A 349 23.63 0.07 -5.23
CA VAL A 349 23.31 -0.32 -6.62
C VAL A 349 24.23 -1.44 -7.13
N ASP A 350 25.34 -1.72 -6.45
CA ASP A 350 26.24 -2.81 -6.82
C ASP A 350 26.31 -3.97 -5.83
N ALA A 351 25.39 -3.98 -4.86
CA ALA A 351 25.18 -5.03 -3.87
C ALA A 351 26.44 -5.32 -3.03
N ASP A 352 27.25 -4.30 -2.75
CA ASP A 352 28.45 -4.41 -1.92
C ASP A 352 28.19 -4.11 -0.43
N GLY A 353 26.96 -3.72 -0.09
CA GLY A 353 26.51 -3.39 1.25
C GLY A 353 26.76 -1.92 1.64
N GLN A 354 27.20 -1.07 0.71
CA GLN A 354 27.28 0.38 0.89
C GLN A 354 26.50 1.11 -0.19
N PRO A 355 25.90 2.27 0.11
CA PRO A 355 25.18 3.02 -0.90
C PRO A 355 26.11 3.78 -1.85
N GLU A 356 25.69 3.86 -3.11
CA GLU A 356 26.23 4.74 -4.13
C GLU A 356 25.35 5.96 -4.33
N VAL A 357 25.98 7.04 -4.80
CA VAL A 357 25.30 8.17 -5.39
C VAL A 357 25.38 8.07 -6.91
N VAL A 358 24.23 7.97 -7.58
CA VAL A 358 24.17 7.94 -9.05
C VAL A 358 23.52 9.20 -9.59
N VAL A 359 24.21 9.84 -10.53
CA VAL A 359 23.71 11.01 -11.24
C VAL A 359 23.78 10.78 -12.74
N ALA A 360 22.79 11.29 -13.47
CA ALA A 360 22.79 11.31 -14.93
C ALA A 360 22.69 12.75 -15.40
N GLY A 361 23.43 13.12 -16.45
CA GLY A 361 23.46 14.50 -16.93
C GLY A 361 23.71 14.59 -18.43
N ILE A 362 23.39 15.76 -18.99
CA ILE A 362 23.76 16.10 -20.37
C ILE A 362 25.21 16.55 -20.40
N GLY A 363 26.00 15.98 -21.31
CA GLY A 363 27.40 16.34 -21.46
C GLY A 363 27.66 17.32 -22.60
N SER A 364 28.72 18.12 -22.47
CA SER A 364 29.19 19.03 -23.53
C SER A 364 29.64 18.29 -24.80
N ALA A 365 30.01 17.02 -24.68
CA ALA A 365 30.32 16.11 -25.78
C ALA A 365 29.45 14.85 -25.76
N VAL A 366 29.27 14.23 -24.59
CA VAL A 366 28.55 12.96 -24.42
C VAL A 366 27.75 12.99 -23.12
N SER A 367 26.45 12.74 -23.19
CA SER A 367 25.62 12.53 -22.00
C SER A 367 26.04 11.26 -21.27
N ALA A 368 26.09 11.30 -19.94
CA ALA A 368 26.60 10.21 -19.14
C ALA A 368 25.85 10.04 -17.82
N ALA A 369 25.86 8.82 -17.30
CA ALA A 369 25.57 8.52 -15.91
C ALA A 369 26.88 8.17 -15.19
N VAL A 370 26.96 8.54 -13.91
CA VAL A 370 28.14 8.34 -13.06
C VAL A 370 27.66 7.81 -11.72
N ALA A 371 28.24 6.70 -11.27
CA ALA A 371 28.12 6.23 -9.90
C ALA A 371 29.34 6.66 -9.08
N LEU A 372 29.07 7.17 -7.90
CA LEU A 372 30.04 7.62 -6.92
C LEU A 372 29.86 6.79 -5.65
N SER A 373 30.96 6.37 -5.03
CA SER A 373 30.92 5.77 -3.71
C SER A 373 30.50 6.78 -2.65
N THR A 374 30.25 6.28 -1.44
CA THR A 374 30.10 7.06 -0.20
C THR A 374 31.13 8.16 0.03
N SER A 375 32.34 8.03 -0.54
CA SER A 375 33.42 9.03 -0.44
C SER A 375 33.51 9.99 -1.64
N GLY A 376 32.55 9.94 -2.57
CA GLY A 376 32.57 10.71 -3.82
C GLY A 376 33.56 10.19 -4.86
N ALA A 377 34.10 8.97 -4.69
CA ALA A 377 35.00 8.39 -5.67
C ALA A 377 34.19 7.72 -6.78
N VAL A 378 34.57 7.93 -8.04
CA VAL A 378 33.91 7.28 -9.18
C VAL A 378 34.04 5.76 -9.06
N LYS A 379 32.91 5.04 -9.05
CA LYS A 379 32.86 3.58 -9.26
C LYS A 379 32.85 3.25 -10.75
N TRP A 380 31.97 3.88 -11.53
CA TRP A 380 31.88 3.68 -12.97
C TRP A 380 31.32 4.89 -13.73
N TRP A 381 31.48 4.84 -15.05
CA TRP A 381 30.90 5.79 -16.02
C TRP A 381 30.12 5.03 -17.09
N ALA A 382 28.93 5.52 -17.41
CA ALA A 382 28.09 4.99 -18.48
C ALA A 382 27.87 6.06 -19.54
N THR A 383 28.21 5.76 -20.79
CA THR A 383 27.74 6.59 -21.92
C THR A 383 26.27 6.34 -22.14
N LEU A 384 25.47 7.40 -22.06
CA LEU A 384 24.06 7.32 -22.35
C LEU A 384 23.80 7.51 -23.85
N PRO A 385 22.73 6.89 -24.39
CA PRO A 385 22.26 7.18 -25.74
C PRO A 385 22.08 8.69 -25.99
N ALA A 386 22.21 9.09 -27.25
CA ALA A 386 22.03 10.48 -27.65
C ALA A 386 20.65 10.99 -27.21
N GLY A 387 20.64 12.03 -26.38
CA GLY A 387 19.43 12.55 -25.77
C GLY A 387 19.76 13.60 -24.70
N ASP A 388 18.72 14.30 -24.28
CA ASP A 388 18.78 15.25 -23.18
C ASP A 388 18.34 14.55 -21.89
N TRP A 389 19.27 14.37 -20.96
CA TRP A 389 19.10 13.61 -19.71
C TRP A 389 18.94 14.54 -18.51
N ARG A 390 18.22 15.64 -18.71
CA ARG A 390 17.80 16.57 -17.67
C ARG A 390 16.38 16.27 -17.21
N PHE A 391 15.97 16.78 -16.05
CA PHE A 391 14.62 16.75 -15.45
C PHE A 391 14.16 15.44 -14.80
N ALA A 392 14.60 14.28 -15.30
CA ALA A 392 14.21 12.99 -14.72
C ALA A 392 15.28 12.49 -13.73
N THR A 393 14.85 12.03 -12.57
CA THR A 393 15.74 11.44 -11.55
C THR A 393 15.99 9.96 -11.87
N PRO A 394 17.21 9.44 -11.74
CA PRO A 394 17.45 8.00 -11.80
C PRO A 394 16.69 7.29 -10.68
N VAL A 395 16.16 6.11 -10.96
CA VAL A 395 15.58 5.23 -9.93
C VAL A 395 16.18 3.85 -10.05
N ALA A 396 16.27 3.08 -8.96
CA ALA A 396 16.85 1.75 -9.02
C ALA A 396 16.19 0.75 -8.08
N SER A 397 16.24 -0.51 -8.50
CA SER A 397 15.83 -1.66 -7.73
C SER A 397 16.30 -2.95 -8.42
N ASP A 398 16.42 -4.04 -7.67
CA ASP A 398 16.68 -5.37 -8.21
C ASP A 398 15.40 -5.89 -8.88
N ALA A 399 15.31 -5.64 -10.18
CA ALA A 399 14.09 -5.88 -10.95
C ALA A 399 14.07 -7.27 -11.58
N ASP A 400 15.22 -7.90 -11.79
CA ASP A 400 15.32 -9.25 -12.34
C ASP A 400 15.56 -10.34 -11.28
N GLY A 401 15.76 -9.95 -10.02
CA GLY A 401 15.92 -10.85 -8.88
C GLY A 401 17.29 -11.52 -8.83
N ASP A 402 18.28 -10.98 -9.53
CA ASP A 402 19.65 -11.50 -9.54
C ASP A 402 20.49 -11.06 -8.32
N GLY A 403 19.95 -10.15 -7.51
CA GLY A 403 20.58 -9.60 -6.31
C GLY A 403 21.42 -8.37 -6.56
N VAL A 404 21.49 -7.84 -7.79
CA VAL A 404 22.18 -6.60 -8.16
C VAL A 404 21.18 -5.62 -8.76
N PRO A 405 20.94 -4.46 -8.14
CA PRO A 405 19.95 -3.51 -8.65
C PRO A 405 20.21 -3.00 -10.08
N GLU A 406 19.13 -2.86 -10.85
CA GLU A 406 19.11 -2.12 -12.10
C GLU A 406 18.74 -0.66 -11.89
N ILE A 407 19.33 0.21 -12.71
CA ILE A 407 19.08 1.64 -12.69
C ILE A 407 18.27 2.03 -13.93
N TYR A 408 17.13 2.69 -13.71
CA TYR A 408 16.23 3.17 -14.74
C TYR A 408 16.32 4.68 -14.89
N LEU A 409 16.48 5.11 -16.14
CA LEU A 409 16.61 6.51 -16.53
C LEU A 409 15.67 6.80 -17.67
N GLN A 410 15.08 7.99 -17.67
CA GLN A 410 14.32 8.49 -18.81
C GLN A 410 14.86 9.83 -19.29
N SER A 411 15.20 9.90 -20.58
CA SER A 411 15.58 11.17 -21.21
C SER A 411 14.35 12.01 -21.53
N LEU A 412 14.55 13.32 -21.64
CA LEU A 412 13.58 14.28 -22.14
C LEU A 412 13.07 13.92 -23.55
N SER A 413 13.85 13.17 -24.34
CA SER A 413 13.44 12.68 -25.68
C SER A 413 12.61 11.39 -25.63
N GLY A 414 12.15 10.97 -24.44
CA GLY A 414 11.38 9.75 -24.22
C GLY A 414 12.15 8.47 -24.47
N THR A 415 13.47 8.50 -24.35
CA THR A 415 14.28 7.27 -24.34
C THR A 415 14.43 6.79 -22.91
N ILE A 416 13.98 5.57 -22.63
CA ILE A 416 14.20 4.84 -21.37
C ILE A 416 15.46 4.00 -21.51
N VAL A 417 16.29 4.00 -20.47
CA VAL A 417 17.49 3.17 -20.38
C VAL A 417 17.49 2.41 -19.06
N GLN A 418 17.88 1.15 -19.13
CA GLN A 418 18.26 0.33 -17.98
C GLN A 418 19.78 0.18 -17.97
N LEU A 419 20.41 0.49 -16.85
CA LEU A 419 21.83 0.26 -16.59
C LEU A 419 21.97 -0.88 -15.57
N ALA A 420 23.01 -1.70 -15.72
CA ALA A 420 23.48 -2.57 -14.65
C ALA A 420 24.05 -1.70 -13.53
N GLY A 421 23.63 -1.90 -12.28
CA GLY A 421 24.10 -1.09 -11.16
C GLY A 421 25.58 -1.30 -10.83
N ASP A 422 26.13 -2.49 -11.05
CA ASP A 422 27.54 -2.84 -10.79
C ASP A 422 28.57 -2.18 -11.72
N SER A 423 28.15 -1.82 -12.93
CA SER A 423 29.08 -1.45 -14.01
C SER A 423 28.62 -0.26 -14.84
N GLY A 424 27.37 0.18 -14.66
CA GLY A 424 26.73 1.19 -15.51
C GLY A 424 26.51 0.70 -16.93
N ALA A 425 26.67 -0.60 -17.22
CA ALA A 425 26.50 -1.13 -18.57
C ALA A 425 25.04 -0.92 -19.02
N VAL A 426 24.85 -0.26 -20.16
CA VAL A 426 23.51 -0.14 -20.79
C VAL A 426 23.03 -1.53 -21.19
N ARG A 427 22.08 -2.08 -20.43
CA ARG A 427 21.44 -3.37 -20.71
C ARG A 427 20.36 -3.19 -21.78
N ILE A 428 19.56 -2.13 -21.65
CA ILE A 428 18.37 -1.87 -22.47
C ILE A 428 18.29 -0.39 -22.84
N SER A 429 17.84 -0.10 -24.06
CA SER A 429 17.43 1.24 -24.46
C SER A 429 16.22 1.19 -25.39
N THR A 430 15.13 1.84 -24.97
CA THR A 430 13.86 1.86 -25.70
C THR A 430 13.39 3.30 -25.88
N SER A 431 12.99 3.66 -27.10
CA SER A 431 12.39 4.96 -27.37
C SER A 431 10.87 4.87 -27.35
N LEU A 432 10.23 5.74 -26.55
CA LEU A 432 8.78 5.93 -26.53
C LEU A 432 8.29 6.77 -27.72
N GLY A 433 9.20 7.38 -28.50
CA GLY A 433 8.87 8.07 -29.75
C GLY A 433 8.44 9.54 -29.61
N SER A 434 8.26 10.06 -28.39
CA SER A 434 8.00 11.49 -28.15
C SER A 434 8.66 12.01 -26.87
N ARG A 435 8.55 13.31 -26.61
CA ARG A 435 9.19 13.98 -25.47
C ARG A 435 8.61 13.47 -24.14
N SER A 436 9.38 13.51 -23.06
CA SER A 436 8.90 13.22 -21.71
C SER A 436 9.47 14.21 -20.70
N TRP A 437 8.77 14.46 -19.60
CA TRP A 437 9.29 15.12 -18.39
C TRP A 437 9.14 14.23 -17.16
N LEU A 438 8.80 12.96 -17.36
CA LEU A 438 8.45 12.04 -16.29
C LEU A 438 9.72 11.41 -15.71
N THR A 439 9.86 11.45 -14.39
CA THR A 439 10.76 10.55 -13.66
C THR A 439 10.10 9.17 -13.62
N PRO A 440 10.82 8.07 -13.97
CA PRO A 440 10.27 6.73 -13.86
C PRO A 440 9.84 6.42 -12.42
N ALA A 441 8.80 5.60 -12.26
CA ALA A 441 8.40 5.04 -10.97
C ALA A 441 8.52 3.52 -11.01
N LEU A 442 8.70 2.91 -9.85
CA LEU A 442 8.72 1.45 -9.70
C LEU A 442 7.43 1.00 -9.03
N VAL A 443 6.96 -0.20 -9.38
CA VAL A 443 5.78 -0.81 -8.76
C VAL A 443 5.87 -2.33 -8.87
N ASP A 444 5.48 -3.09 -7.85
CA ASP A 444 5.20 -4.52 -7.98
C ASP A 444 3.68 -4.70 -8.05
N LEU A 445 3.16 -4.86 -9.26
CA LEU A 445 1.75 -5.16 -9.48
C LEU A 445 1.50 -6.67 -9.39
N SER A 446 2.51 -7.53 -9.31
CA SER A 446 2.32 -8.99 -9.22
C SER A 446 2.17 -9.50 -7.80
N ALA A 447 2.62 -8.70 -6.81
CA ALA A 447 3.06 -9.17 -5.50
C ALA A 447 4.09 -10.32 -5.61
N ASP A 448 4.95 -10.28 -6.63
CA ASP A 448 6.00 -11.28 -6.88
C ASP A 448 7.40 -10.83 -6.44
N GLY A 449 7.51 -9.62 -5.89
CA GLY A 449 8.74 -9.05 -5.37
C GLY A 449 9.67 -8.47 -6.41
N LEU A 450 9.27 -8.49 -7.69
CA LEU A 450 10.03 -7.89 -8.77
C LEU A 450 9.31 -6.64 -9.28
N PRO A 451 9.95 -5.46 -9.23
CA PRO A 451 9.34 -4.23 -9.71
C PRO A 451 9.18 -4.18 -11.24
N GLU A 452 7.96 -3.88 -11.68
CA GLU A 452 7.71 -3.22 -12.96
C GLU A 452 8.13 -1.75 -12.94
N VAL A 453 8.31 -1.19 -14.15
CA VAL A 453 8.71 0.21 -14.34
C VAL A 453 7.62 0.99 -15.06
N ILE A 454 7.20 2.10 -14.45
CA ILE A 454 6.28 3.06 -15.04
C ILE A 454 7.06 4.18 -15.70
N ALA A 455 6.78 4.43 -16.97
CA ALA A 455 7.35 5.53 -17.73
C ALA A 455 6.34 6.05 -18.76
N GLY A 456 6.56 7.26 -19.26
CA GLY A 456 5.58 7.87 -20.17
C GLY A 456 6.16 8.98 -21.03
N ASP A 457 5.41 9.43 -22.02
CA ASP A 457 5.81 10.49 -22.97
C ASP A 457 4.84 11.69 -22.93
N LEU A 458 4.63 12.43 -24.03
CA LEU A 458 3.68 13.56 -24.02
C LEU A 458 2.22 13.13 -23.96
N SER A 459 1.91 11.87 -24.25
CA SER A 459 0.55 11.40 -24.49
C SER A 459 0.28 10.00 -23.97
N ASN A 460 1.29 9.23 -23.58
CA ASN A 460 1.16 7.83 -23.25
C ASN A 460 1.89 7.48 -21.96
N LEU A 461 1.22 6.73 -21.09
CA LEU A 461 1.79 6.10 -19.91
C LEU A 461 1.91 4.60 -20.17
N TYR A 462 3.00 4.00 -19.72
CA TYR A 462 3.30 2.59 -19.89
C TYR A 462 3.77 2.00 -18.57
N VAL A 463 3.30 0.80 -18.26
CA VAL A 463 3.85 -0.06 -17.21
C VAL A 463 4.54 -1.22 -17.91
N PHE A 464 5.86 -1.29 -17.75
CA PHE A 464 6.73 -2.28 -18.38
C PHE A 464 7.09 -3.38 -17.40
N ASP A 465 6.95 -4.63 -17.84
CA ASP A 465 7.62 -5.78 -17.22
C ASP A 465 9.04 -5.85 -17.81
N LEU A 466 10.01 -5.29 -17.09
CA LEU A 466 11.40 -5.24 -17.54
C LEU A 466 12.21 -6.47 -17.08
N ALA A 467 11.70 -7.26 -16.13
CA ALA A 467 12.28 -8.51 -15.69
C ALA A 467 12.21 -9.60 -16.79
N ALA A 468 11.11 -9.64 -17.54
CA ALA A 468 10.89 -10.69 -18.55
C ALA A 468 11.47 -10.38 -19.93
N ASN A 469 11.32 -9.15 -20.44
CA ASN A 469 11.84 -8.64 -21.71
C ASN A 469 11.30 -7.20 -21.93
N PRO A 470 12.12 -6.20 -22.28
CA PRO A 470 11.75 -4.77 -22.34
C PRO A 470 10.70 -4.33 -23.36
N ALA A 471 10.05 -5.26 -24.05
CA ALA A 471 8.97 -4.98 -24.98
C ALA A 471 7.58 -5.37 -24.45
N VAL A 472 7.50 -5.95 -23.25
CA VAL A 472 6.21 -6.37 -22.68
C VAL A 472 5.61 -5.21 -21.89
N VAL A 473 4.64 -4.55 -22.50
CA VAL A 473 3.80 -3.57 -21.83
C VAL A 473 2.67 -4.35 -21.13
N ARG A 474 2.66 -4.29 -19.80
CA ARG A 474 1.62 -4.91 -18.96
C ARG A 474 0.35 -4.08 -18.98
N HIS A 475 0.51 -2.78 -18.72
CA HIS A 475 -0.57 -1.80 -18.72
C HIS A 475 -0.21 -0.56 -19.54
N ASN A 476 -1.19 0.09 -20.17
CA ASN A 476 -0.98 1.37 -20.84
C ASN A 476 -2.17 2.32 -20.74
N TRP A 477 -1.88 3.60 -20.90
CA TRP A 477 -2.87 4.64 -21.05
C TRP A 477 -2.43 5.63 -22.14
N SER A 478 -3.39 6.18 -22.87
CA SER A 478 -3.12 7.17 -23.91
C SER A 478 -4.13 8.32 -23.85
N ASP A 479 -3.63 9.54 -23.71
CA ASP A 479 -4.36 10.78 -23.92
C ASP A 479 -3.57 11.72 -24.84
N PRO A 480 -3.95 11.82 -26.13
CA PRO A 480 -3.33 12.75 -27.08
C PRO A 480 -3.39 14.22 -26.66
N SER A 481 -4.23 14.57 -25.69
CA SER A 481 -4.35 15.93 -25.16
C SER A 481 -3.47 16.20 -23.94
N ALA A 482 -2.89 15.17 -23.30
CA ALA A 482 -2.15 15.28 -22.04
C ALA A 482 -1.04 16.33 -22.07
N GLY A 483 -0.31 16.43 -23.18
CA GLY A 483 0.72 17.46 -23.39
C GLY A 483 1.93 17.34 -22.48
N GLY A 484 2.18 16.16 -21.92
CA GLY A 484 3.18 15.90 -20.89
C GLY A 484 2.55 15.34 -19.62
N MET A 485 3.24 14.38 -19.01
CA MET A 485 2.95 13.89 -17.66
C MET A 485 4.04 14.38 -16.72
N TYR A 486 3.61 14.98 -15.61
CA TYR A 486 4.46 15.54 -14.57
C TYR A 486 3.58 15.85 -13.34
N PRO A 487 4.03 15.59 -12.09
CA PRO A 487 5.30 14.96 -11.67
C PRO A 487 5.30 13.43 -11.87
N ALA A 488 6.29 12.72 -11.29
CA ALA A 488 6.46 11.26 -11.33
C ALA A 488 5.17 10.55 -10.90
N PRO A 489 4.80 9.42 -11.53
CA PRO A 489 3.62 8.67 -11.13
C PRO A 489 3.72 8.25 -9.66
N LEU A 490 2.63 8.42 -8.92
CA LEU A 490 2.49 7.90 -7.57
C LEU A 490 1.73 6.59 -7.65
N VAL A 491 2.25 5.55 -7.00
CA VAL A 491 1.65 4.23 -6.99
C VAL A 491 1.50 3.78 -5.56
N THR A 492 0.30 3.55 -5.08
CA THR A 492 0.10 3.18 -3.67
C THR A 492 -1.25 2.52 -3.49
N ASP A 493 -1.41 1.77 -2.42
CA ASP A 493 -2.74 1.34 -1.95
C ASP A 493 -3.36 2.53 -1.22
N LEU A 494 -4.14 3.32 -1.95
CA LEU A 494 -4.68 4.59 -1.47
C LEU A 494 -5.92 4.34 -0.61
N ASP A 495 -6.71 3.31 -0.93
CA ASP A 495 -7.97 3.00 -0.25
C ASP A 495 -7.90 1.85 0.78
N GLY A 496 -6.72 1.24 0.93
CA GLY A 496 -6.40 0.23 1.94
C GLY A 496 -6.98 -1.14 1.60
N ASP A 497 -7.14 -1.46 0.32
CA ASP A 497 -7.76 -2.70 -0.17
C ASP A 497 -6.74 -3.76 -0.63
N GLY A 498 -5.46 -3.43 -0.59
CA GLY A 498 -4.33 -4.26 -1.02
C GLY A 498 -4.07 -4.25 -2.53
N ARG A 499 -4.80 -3.45 -3.31
CA ARG A 499 -4.57 -3.25 -4.75
C ARG A 499 -3.87 -1.93 -5.02
N ALA A 500 -3.34 -1.82 -6.22
CA ALA A 500 -2.57 -0.66 -6.61
C ALA A 500 -3.44 0.44 -7.21
N GLU A 501 -3.35 1.64 -6.65
CA GLU A 501 -3.76 2.85 -7.35
C GLU A 501 -2.59 3.53 -8.02
N LEU A 502 -2.83 4.01 -9.23
CA LEU A 502 -1.88 4.83 -9.97
C LEU A 502 -2.43 6.24 -10.14
N ILE A 503 -1.69 7.23 -9.66
CA ILE A 503 -1.99 8.65 -9.80
C ILE A 503 -1.02 9.28 -10.79
N VAL A 504 -1.57 9.95 -11.80
CA VAL A 504 -0.80 10.72 -12.79
C VAL A 504 -1.47 12.05 -13.05
N ALA A 505 -0.66 13.10 -13.18
CA ALA A 505 -1.12 14.41 -13.65
C ALA A 505 -0.68 14.70 -15.08
N THR A 506 -1.51 15.47 -15.79
CA THR A 506 -1.27 15.90 -17.16
C THR A 506 -1.12 17.41 -17.23
N TRP A 507 -0.29 17.88 -18.16
CA TRP A 507 0.06 19.29 -18.20
C TRP A 507 -0.97 20.15 -18.96
N ASN A 508 -1.35 19.76 -20.18
CA ASN A 508 -2.22 20.58 -21.04
C ASN A 508 -3.70 20.59 -20.62
N PRO A 509 -4.36 19.45 -20.37
CA PRO A 509 -5.72 19.45 -19.87
C PRO A 509 -5.75 19.72 -18.36
N GLN A 510 -4.59 19.82 -17.70
CA GLN A 510 -4.45 20.11 -16.27
C GLN A 510 -5.27 19.13 -15.44
N THR A 511 -5.21 17.84 -15.78
CA THR A 511 -5.99 16.81 -15.07
C THR A 511 -5.15 16.08 -14.06
N LEU A 512 -5.80 15.62 -13.00
CA LEU A 512 -5.31 14.55 -12.14
C LEU A 512 -6.16 13.31 -12.42
N VAL A 513 -5.49 12.18 -12.64
CA VAL A 513 -6.11 10.93 -13.07
C VAL A 513 -5.72 9.82 -12.09
N ARG A 514 -6.72 9.11 -11.55
CA ARG A 514 -6.54 7.84 -10.83
C ARG A 514 -6.88 6.68 -11.73
N PHE A 515 -6.10 5.63 -11.63
CA PHE A 515 -6.41 4.31 -12.19
C PHE A 515 -6.45 3.32 -11.05
N ASP A 516 -7.49 2.48 -11.03
CA ASP A 516 -7.58 1.34 -10.13
C ASP A 516 -7.02 0.15 -10.90
N ILE A 517 -5.95 -0.45 -10.38
CA ILE A 517 -5.33 -1.61 -10.99
C ILE A 517 -5.78 -2.82 -10.19
N ASP A 518 -6.44 -3.76 -10.86
CA ASP A 518 -6.97 -4.98 -10.22
C ASP A 518 -5.87 -5.90 -9.65
N ASP A 519 -4.61 -5.59 -9.92
CA ASP A 519 -3.49 -6.37 -9.46
C ASP A 519 -3.10 -5.96 -8.02
N LEU A 520 -2.54 -6.92 -7.28
CA LEU A 520 -2.15 -6.71 -5.89
C LEU A 520 -0.87 -5.90 -5.82
N LEU A 521 -0.81 -4.96 -4.88
CA LEU A 521 0.37 -4.15 -4.67
C LEU A 521 1.35 -4.90 -3.75
N GLY A 522 2.57 -5.13 -4.24
CA GLY A 522 3.67 -5.65 -3.44
C GLY A 522 4.26 -4.57 -2.52
N PHE A 523 4.67 -3.45 -3.12
CA PHE A 523 5.24 -2.28 -2.43
C PHE A 523 4.68 -0.99 -3.02
N ASP A 524 4.78 0.12 -2.29
CA ASP A 524 4.30 1.43 -2.72
C ASP A 524 5.41 2.39 -3.21
N TRP A 525 4.97 3.40 -3.95
CA TRP A 525 5.71 4.55 -4.43
C TRP A 525 4.88 5.82 -4.13
N PRO A 526 4.64 6.14 -2.84
CA PRO A 526 3.60 7.08 -2.40
C PRO A 526 4.02 8.55 -2.56
N ALA A 527 5.26 8.81 -2.96
CA ALA A 527 5.77 10.14 -3.25
C ALA A 527 6.86 10.07 -4.31
N TRP A 528 7.34 11.24 -4.73
CA TRP A 528 8.41 11.35 -5.69
C TRP A 528 9.68 10.59 -5.26
N SER A 529 10.21 9.75 -6.16
CA SER A 529 11.41 8.96 -5.89
C SER A 529 11.32 8.09 -4.62
N ALA A 530 10.13 7.50 -4.38
CA ALA A 530 9.83 6.54 -3.30
C ALA A 530 9.88 7.10 -1.87
N GLY A 531 9.23 8.23 -1.62
CA GLY A 531 9.02 8.72 -0.25
C GLY A 531 9.79 10.00 0.08
N PRO A 532 9.78 10.43 1.36
CA PRO A 532 10.22 11.76 1.77
C PRO A 532 11.71 12.03 1.58
N LYS A 533 12.52 10.97 1.46
CA LYS A 533 13.97 11.06 1.26
C LYS A 533 14.38 11.34 -0.19
N HIS A 534 13.45 11.19 -1.14
CA HIS A 534 13.69 11.31 -2.58
C HIS A 534 14.91 10.50 -3.08
N ALA A 535 15.22 9.38 -2.43
CA ALA A 535 16.43 8.60 -2.72
C ALA A 535 16.36 7.87 -4.06
N GLY A 536 15.16 7.59 -4.58
CA GLY A 536 14.96 6.91 -5.86
C GLY A 536 15.35 5.43 -5.85
N PHE A 537 15.73 4.87 -4.69
CA PHE A 537 16.10 3.48 -4.54
C PHE A 537 14.99 2.72 -3.82
N LEU A 538 14.53 1.63 -4.42
CA LEU A 538 13.70 0.64 -3.78
C LEU A 538 14.57 -0.57 -3.45
N ASP A 539 14.85 -0.76 -2.17
CA ASP A 539 15.55 -1.95 -1.70
C ASP A 539 14.55 -3.09 -1.49
N VAL A 540 14.48 -4.02 -2.45
CA VAL A 540 13.64 -5.22 -2.32
C VAL A 540 14.09 -6.15 -1.18
N ASN A 541 15.26 -5.91 -0.58
CA ASN A 541 15.69 -6.61 0.62
C ASN A 541 15.28 -5.91 1.91
N ASP A 542 14.93 -4.62 1.84
CA ASP A 542 14.29 -3.90 2.94
C ASP A 542 12.86 -4.42 3.08
N THR A 543 12.61 -5.03 4.23
CA THR A 543 11.33 -5.71 4.48
C THR A 543 10.18 -4.74 4.69
N GLU A 544 10.46 -3.54 5.20
CA GLU A 544 9.44 -2.53 5.45
C GLU A 544 9.00 -1.90 4.13
N GLN A 545 9.97 -1.54 3.27
CA GLN A 545 9.70 -1.06 1.91
C GLN A 545 8.99 -2.12 1.06
N LEU A 546 9.42 -3.38 1.15
CA LEU A 546 8.88 -4.46 0.33
C LEU A 546 7.46 -4.89 0.72
N LEU A 547 7.11 -4.89 2.01
CA LEU A 547 5.82 -5.43 2.48
C LEU A 547 4.80 -4.36 2.83
N GLY A 548 5.23 -3.11 2.96
CA GLY A 548 4.39 -2.01 3.46
C GLY A 548 3.83 -2.29 4.85
N ASN A 549 2.68 -1.66 5.14
CA ASN A 549 2.05 -1.68 6.46
C ASN A 549 0.72 -2.46 6.53
N ASP A 550 0.22 -3.01 5.42
CA ASP A 550 -0.99 -3.84 5.40
C ASP A 550 -0.65 -5.35 5.45
N PRO A 551 -1.08 -6.07 6.51
CA PRO A 551 -0.95 -7.51 6.61
C PRO A 551 -1.54 -8.32 5.46
N VAL A 552 -2.58 -7.85 4.75
CA VAL A 552 -3.24 -8.62 3.69
C VAL A 552 -2.32 -8.84 2.48
N PRO A 553 -1.84 -7.80 1.77
CA PRO A 553 -0.88 -7.95 0.69
C PRO A 553 0.42 -8.58 1.20
N ALA A 554 0.88 -8.22 2.41
CA ALA A 554 2.11 -8.78 2.96
C ALA A 554 2.04 -10.31 3.22
N LEU A 555 0.90 -10.82 3.73
CA LEU A 555 0.68 -12.27 3.90
C LEU A 555 0.66 -13.01 2.56
N LEU A 556 0.06 -12.40 1.54
CA LEU A 556 -0.02 -12.99 0.22
C LEU A 556 1.34 -12.99 -0.47
N PHE A 557 2.09 -11.90 -0.33
CA PHE A 557 3.46 -11.78 -0.79
C PHE A 557 4.32 -12.92 -0.23
N VAL A 558 4.39 -13.07 1.10
CA VAL A 558 5.24 -14.10 1.71
C VAL A 558 4.74 -15.51 1.34
N PHE A 559 3.43 -15.72 1.17
CA PHE A 559 2.89 -16.98 0.66
C PHE A 559 3.41 -17.28 -0.76
N THR A 560 3.35 -16.31 -1.68
CA THR A 560 3.83 -16.45 -3.06
C THR A 560 5.33 -16.76 -3.09
N GLN A 561 6.14 -16.00 -2.34
CA GLN A 561 7.59 -16.20 -2.26
C GLN A 561 7.96 -17.59 -1.73
N ILE A 562 7.27 -18.06 -0.69
CA ILE A 562 7.51 -19.41 -0.15
C ILE A 562 7.16 -20.47 -1.18
N ASN A 563 6.05 -20.33 -1.91
CA ASN A 563 5.66 -21.29 -2.95
C ASN A 563 6.67 -21.33 -4.11
N ASN A 564 7.18 -20.17 -4.53
CA ASN A 564 8.21 -20.09 -5.58
C ASN A 564 9.51 -20.81 -5.15
N ALA A 565 9.88 -20.71 -3.87
CA ALA A 565 11.06 -21.37 -3.33
C ALA A 565 10.97 -22.91 -3.29
N ILE A 566 9.77 -23.50 -3.24
CA ILE A 566 9.59 -24.96 -3.14
C ILE A 566 10.23 -25.69 -4.33
N ALA A 567 10.06 -25.16 -5.55
CA ALA A 567 10.51 -25.82 -6.78
C ALA A 567 12.05 -25.94 -6.87
N GLY A 568 12.78 -24.98 -6.30
CA GLY A 568 14.25 -24.94 -6.30
C GLY A 568 14.92 -25.56 -5.08
N ALA A 569 14.16 -25.94 -4.06
CA ALA A 569 14.72 -26.33 -2.76
C ALA A 569 15.29 -27.77 -2.73
N PRO A 570 16.34 -28.03 -1.91
CA PRO A 570 16.81 -29.37 -1.63
C PRO A 570 15.68 -30.27 -1.08
N GLY A 571 15.69 -31.56 -1.40
CA GLY A 571 14.60 -32.48 -1.01
C GLY A 571 14.34 -32.60 0.51
N GLY A 572 15.32 -32.26 1.35
CA GLY A 572 15.15 -32.17 2.81
C GLY A 572 14.38 -30.93 3.27
N ALA A 573 14.42 -29.83 2.50
CA ALA A 573 13.81 -28.54 2.83
C ALA A 573 12.40 -28.37 2.20
N GLN A 574 12.07 -29.13 1.15
CA GLN A 574 10.77 -29.02 0.45
C GLN A 574 9.57 -29.24 1.36
N ALA A 575 9.66 -30.21 2.28
CA ALA A 575 8.57 -30.49 3.22
C ALA A 575 8.36 -29.33 4.20
N ASP A 576 9.44 -28.71 4.67
CA ASP A 576 9.39 -27.57 5.56
C ASP A 576 8.87 -26.31 4.86
N LEU A 577 9.29 -26.03 3.63
CA LEU A 577 8.72 -24.95 2.82
C LEU A 577 7.23 -25.15 2.55
N GLN A 578 6.78 -26.38 2.27
CA GLN A 578 5.36 -26.67 2.11
C GLN A 578 4.58 -26.47 3.42
N ASN A 579 5.15 -26.86 4.56
CA ASN A 579 4.55 -26.61 5.87
C ASN A 579 4.45 -25.10 6.16
N ALA A 580 5.50 -24.33 5.82
CA ALA A 580 5.49 -22.88 5.94
C ALA A 580 4.39 -22.24 5.08
N ALA A 581 4.27 -22.63 3.80
CA ALA A 581 3.22 -22.12 2.91
C ALA A 581 1.82 -22.40 3.46
N ASN A 582 1.57 -23.63 3.93
CA ASN A 582 0.28 -23.98 4.54
C ASN A 582 0.00 -23.19 5.83
N ALA A 583 1.04 -22.90 6.63
CA ALA A 583 0.90 -22.13 7.85
C ALA A 583 0.59 -20.66 7.54
N VAL A 584 1.26 -20.05 6.56
CA VAL A 584 0.93 -18.69 6.09
C VAL A 584 -0.50 -18.63 5.54
N GLU A 585 -0.93 -19.60 4.74
CA GLU A 585 -2.32 -19.68 4.26
C GLU A 585 -3.33 -19.71 5.42
N ASN A 586 -3.04 -20.50 6.45
CA ASN A 586 -3.89 -20.53 7.65
C ASN A 586 -3.83 -19.21 8.43
N ALA A 587 -2.67 -18.55 8.51
CA ALA A 587 -2.55 -17.23 9.13
C ALA A 587 -3.40 -16.19 8.40
N PHE A 588 -3.36 -16.18 7.07
CA PHE A 588 -4.21 -15.35 6.21
C PHE A 588 -5.69 -15.58 6.48
N ILE A 589 -6.12 -16.85 6.50
CA ILE A 589 -7.50 -17.21 6.85
C ILE A 589 -7.85 -16.71 8.25
N GLN A 590 -6.97 -16.85 9.25
CA GLN A 590 -7.25 -16.39 10.62
C GLN A 590 -7.30 -14.87 10.75
N TYR A 591 -6.45 -14.16 10.04
CA TYR A 591 -6.41 -12.70 10.04
C TYR A 591 -7.69 -12.13 9.44
N LEU A 592 -8.09 -12.64 8.25
CA LEU A 592 -9.41 -12.35 7.67
C LEU A 592 -10.52 -12.81 8.60
N ASN A 593 -10.31 -13.91 9.33
CA ASN A 593 -11.19 -14.38 10.39
C ASN A 593 -11.19 -13.59 11.69
N GLY A 594 -10.57 -12.41 11.73
CA GLY A 594 -10.65 -11.52 12.88
C GLY A 594 -9.91 -12.00 14.09
N ASN A 595 -9.06 -13.00 13.88
CA ASN A 595 -8.30 -13.66 14.89
C ASN A 595 -6.82 -13.35 14.70
N PRO A 596 -6.37 -12.10 14.84
CA PRO A 596 -4.97 -11.74 14.64
C PRO A 596 -4.05 -12.50 15.61
N HIS A 597 -4.53 -12.87 16.80
CA HIS A 597 -3.81 -13.72 17.75
C HIS A 597 -3.62 -15.18 17.26
N TYR A 598 -4.58 -15.76 16.52
CA TYR A 598 -4.36 -17.06 15.87
C TYR A 598 -3.50 -16.91 14.62
N ALA A 599 -3.60 -15.81 13.89
CA ALA A 599 -2.75 -15.53 12.73
C ALA A 599 -1.27 -15.49 13.12
N THR A 600 -0.91 -14.74 14.18
CA THR A 600 0.47 -14.72 14.72
C THR A 600 0.95 -16.10 15.17
N GLY A 601 0.08 -16.96 15.71
CA GLY A 601 0.42 -18.34 16.06
C GLY A 601 0.72 -19.23 14.84
N TYR A 602 -0.02 -19.06 13.74
CA TYR A 602 0.29 -19.75 12.49
C TYR A 602 1.59 -19.21 11.85
N LEU A 603 1.85 -17.90 11.97
CA LEU A 603 3.13 -17.32 11.51
C LEU A 603 4.32 -17.80 12.34
N GLU A 604 4.15 -18.08 13.64
CA GLU A 604 5.18 -18.75 14.45
C GLU A 604 5.48 -20.16 13.91
N ILE A 605 4.44 -20.93 13.52
CA ILE A 605 4.62 -22.24 12.88
C ILE A 605 5.38 -22.08 11.55
N ALA A 606 5.01 -21.10 10.73
CA ALA A 606 5.67 -20.81 9.47
C ALA A 606 7.15 -20.44 9.68
N ALA A 607 7.45 -19.56 10.65
CA ALA A 607 8.81 -19.13 10.98
C ALA A 607 9.69 -20.33 11.38
N ASN A 608 9.21 -21.21 12.26
CA ASN A 608 9.94 -22.42 12.63
C ASN A 608 10.20 -23.35 11.44
N ALA A 609 9.23 -23.48 10.53
CA ALA A 609 9.40 -24.29 9.33
C ALA A 609 10.43 -23.67 8.36
N LEU A 610 10.42 -22.35 8.18
CA LEU A 610 11.41 -21.66 7.34
C LEU A 610 12.83 -21.73 7.93
N ASP A 611 12.97 -21.66 9.24
CA ASP A 611 14.26 -21.85 9.93
C ASP A 611 14.80 -23.28 9.70
N ASN A 612 13.94 -24.30 9.81
CA ASN A 612 14.31 -25.68 9.48
C ASN A 612 14.69 -25.84 8.00
N ALA A 613 13.96 -25.20 7.08
CA ALA A 613 14.28 -25.22 5.66
C ALA A 613 15.64 -24.56 5.37
N ALA A 614 15.94 -23.43 6.03
CA ALA A 614 17.24 -22.76 5.94
C ALA A 614 18.37 -23.66 6.47
N ALA A 615 18.16 -24.29 7.63
CA ALA A 615 19.11 -25.26 8.19
C ALA A 615 19.31 -26.50 7.29
N ALA A 616 18.30 -26.87 6.50
CA ALA A 616 18.34 -27.91 5.48
C ALA A 616 18.96 -27.45 4.14
N GLY A 617 19.43 -26.20 4.05
CA GLY A 617 20.17 -25.65 2.91
C GLY A 617 19.32 -24.95 1.85
N ALA A 618 18.05 -24.64 2.13
CA ALA A 618 17.27 -23.74 1.28
C ALA A 618 17.66 -22.28 1.52
N ASN A 619 17.53 -21.43 0.50
CA ASN A 619 17.63 -19.97 0.66
C ASN A 619 16.32 -19.44 1.29
N ALA A 620 16.14 -19.66 2.59
CA ALA A 620 14.89 -19.33 3.30
C ALA A 620 15.05 -18.23 4.38
N THR A 621 16.25 -17.67 4.57
CA THR A 621 16.50 -16.63 5.57
C THR A 621 15.72 -15.34 5.29
N GLY A 622 15.66 -14.90 4.04
CA GLY A 622 14.84 -13.75 3.64
C GLY A 622 13.35 -14.02 3.80
N LEU A 623 12.88 -15.22 3.42
CA LEU A 623 11.49 -15.65 3.62
C LEU A 623 11.12 -15.64 5.11
N LEU A 624 12.02 -16.12 5.97
CA LEU A 624 11.85 -16.12 7.42
C LEU A 624 11.76 -14.68 7.95
N ARG A 625 12.72 -13.81 7.59
CA ARG A 625 12.72 -12.40 7.97
C ARG A 625 11.40 -11.72 7.62
N ASN A 626 10.94 -11.87 6.38
CA ASN A 626 9.72 -11.26 5.86
C ASN A 626 8.46 -11.83 6.54
N THR A 627 8.37 -13.16 6.70
CA THR A 627 7.24 -13.81 7.39
C THR A 627 7.09 -13.36 8.84
N VAL A 628 8.22 -13.15 9.53
CA VAL A 628 8.19 -12.66 10.91
C VAL A 628 7.79 -11.19 10.98
N TRP A 629 8.21 -10.35 10.02
CA TRP A 629 7.74 -8.97 9.93
C TRP A 629 6.22 -8.88 9.85
N VAL A 630 5.60 -9.70 8.98
CA VAL A 630 4.13 -9.81 8.90
C VAL A 630 3.50 -10.17 10.25
N SER A 631 4.15 -11.03 11.04
CA SER A 631 3.68 -11.35 12.39
C SER A 631 3.78 -10.17 13.36
N LEU A 632 4.76 -9.27 13.18
CA LEU A 632 4.89 -8.04 13.98
C LEU A 632 3.82 -7.03 13.58
N LEU A 633 3.60 -6.83 12.28
CA LEU A 633 2.53 -5.96 11.75
C LEU A 633 1.15 -6.36 12.27
N ILE A 634 0.80 -7.65 12.18
CA ILE A 634 -0.49 -8.15 12.70
C ILE A 634 -0.62 -7.93 14.21
N PHE A 635 0.48 -8.09 14.96
CA PHE A 635 0.45 -7.89 16.40
C PHE A 635 0.29 -6.41 16.75
N GLU A 636 0.99 -5.51 16.07
CA GLU A 636 0.82 -4.07 16.22
C GLU A 636 -0.62 -3.64 15.96
N GLN A 637 -1.18 -4.01 14.80
CA GLN A 637 -2.57 -3.69 14.49
C GLN A 637 -3.55 -4.26 15.53
N TYR A 638 -3.23 -5.42 16.12
CA TYR A 638 -4.04 -5.98 17.20
C TYR A 638 -3.94 -5.15 18.50
N ILE A 639 -2.76 -4.63 18.82
CA ILE A 639 -2.55 -3.71 19.95
C ILE A 639 -3.31 -2.42 19.71
N ASP A 640 -3.18 -1.80 18.53
CA ASP A 640 -3.84 -0.55 18.18
C ASP A 640 -5.35 -0.69 18.30
N ARG A 641 -5.92 -1.74 17.68
CA ARG A 641 -7.35 -2.08 17.82
C ARG A 641 -7.73 -2.27 19.28
N THR A 642 -6.90 -2.92 20.09
CA THR A 642 -7.18 -3.08 21.53
C THR A 642 -7.13 -1.75 22.28
N GLY A 643 -6.10 -0.92 22.03
CA GLY A 643 -5.93 0.40 22.63
C GLY A 643 -7.10 1.32 22.36
N THR A 644 -7.70 1.22 21.18
CA THR A 644 -8.91 1.98 20.87
C THR A 644 -10.15 1.52 21.65
N ILE A 645 -10.24 0.22 21.99
CA ILE A 645 -11.35 -0.36 22.76
C ILE A 645 -11.25 0.01 24.25
N VAL A 646 -10.04 -0.05 24.82
CA VAL A 646 -9.82 0.10 26.28
C VAL A 646 -9.07 1.37 26.68
N ALA A 647 -8.91 2.33 25.76
CA ALA A 647 -7.98 3.47 25.82
C ALA A 647 -6.50 3.05 25.73
N SER A 648 -5.74 3.81 24.92
CA SER A 648 -4.33 3.54 24.59
C SER A 648 -3.39 3.57 25.81
N ASN A 649 -3.79 4.27 26.87
CA ASN A 649 -3.05 4.34 28.12
C ASN A 649 -3.31 3.18 29.10
N THR A 650 -4.10 2.18 28.72
CA THR A 650 -4.32 0.99 29.54
C THR A 650 -3.02 0.19 29.68
N GLN A 651 -2.72 -0.26 30.90
CA GLN A 651 -1.46 -0.98 31.20
C GLN A 651 -1.24 -2.18 30.29
N ALA A 652 -2.28 -2.97 29.98
CA ALA A 652 -2.15 -4.12 29.09
C ALA A 652 -1.77 -3.74 27.64
N VAL A 653 -2.23 -2.57 27.17
CA VAL A 653 -1.88 -2.03 25.85
C VAL A 653 -0.42 -1.55 25.87
N SER A 654 -0.01 -0.83 26.93
CA SER A 654 1.37 -0.41 27.13
C SER A 654 2.35 -1.59 27.25
N ASP A 655 1.97 -2.64 27.98
CA ASP A 655 2.75 -3.88 28.11
C ASP A 655 2.86 -4.60 26.76
N ALA A 656 1.81 -4.57 25.94
CA ALA A 656 1.81 -5.16 24.61
C ALA A 656 2.72 -4.38 23.64
N TYR A 657 2.69 -3.04 23.62
CA TYR A 657 3.66 -2.24 22.86
C TYR A 657 5.11 -2.48 23.32
N SER A 658 5.35 -2.62 24.63
CA SER A 658 6.67 -3.00 25.15
C SER A 658 7.13 -4.38 24.67
N THR A 659 6.19 -5.32 24.57
CA THR A 659 6.44 -6.66 24.01
C THR A 659 6.73 -6.59 22.51
N LEU A 660 5.97 -5.79 21.76
CA LEU A 660 6.20 -5.54 20.34
C LEU A 660 7.58 -4.90 20.11
N ALA A 661 7.97 -3.88 20.88
CA ALA A 661 9.29 -3.25 20.81
C ALA A 661 10.41 -4.27 21.09
N THR A 662 10.20 -5.17 22.06
CA THR A 662 11.13 -6.29 22.32
C THR A 662 11.24 -7.23 21.12
N ALA A 663 10.12 -7.58 20.47
CA ALA A 663 10.09 -8.43 19.30
C ALA A 663 10.76 -7.76 18.08
N ARG A 664 10.53 -6.45 17.85
CA ARG A 664 11.22 -5.64 16.84
C ARG A 664 12.73 -5.62 17.05
N ASN A 665 13.19 -5.40 18.29
CA ASN A 665 14.62 -5.46 18.62
C ASN A 665 15.24 -6.84 18.35
N GLN A 666 14.50 -7.93 18.62
CA GLN A 666 14.95 -9.28 18.30
C GLN A 666 15.02 -9.49 16.78
N TRP A 667 14.04 -9.02 16.03
CA TRP A 667 14.00 -9.07 14.57
C TRP A 667 15.18 -8.30 13.95
N ALA A 668 15.41 -7.06 14.39
CA ALA A 668 16.52 -6.22 13.93
C ALA A 668 17.90 -6.86 14.25
N ALA A 669 17.99 -7.65 15.34
CA ALA A 669 19.17 -8.41 15.69
C ALA A 669 19.32 -9.76 14.94
N GLY A 670 18.44 -10.06 13.97
CA GLY A 670 18.44 -11.31 13.21
C GLY A 670 17.87 -12.53 13.95
N ASN A 671 17.27 -12.35 15.13
CA ASN A 671 16.69 -13.44 15.94
C ASN A 671 15.22 -13.69 15.58
N TYR A 672 14.95 -13.99 14.31
CA TYR A 672 13.58 -14.01 13.74
C TYR A 672 12.63 -15.00 14.41
N VAL A 673 13.06 -16.23 14.68
CA VAL A 673 12.20 -17.24 15.35
C VAL A 673 11.80 -16.77 16.76
N GLN A 674 12.74 -16.14 17.48
CA GLN A 674 12.47 -15.59 18.81
C GLN A 674 11.52 -14.38 18.74
N ALA A 675 11.70 -13.50 17.74
CA ALA A 675 10.81 -12.37 17.51
C ALA A 675 9.37 -12.83 17.22
N SER A 676 9.20 -13.86 16.38
CA SER A 676 7.88 -14.44 16.09
C SER A 676 7.21 -15.04 17.33
N ALA A 677 7.96 -15.82 18.12
CA ALA A 677 7.46 -16.35 19.39
C ALA A 677 7.08 -15.23 20.38
N THR A 678 7.86 -14.15 20.45
CA THR A 678 7.58 -12.99 21.31
C THR A 678 6.28 -12.29 20.86
N SER A 679 6.10 -12.10 19.54
CA SER A 679 4.87 -11.55 18.95
C SER A 679 3.64 -12.40 19.29
N TYR A 680 3.69 -13.71 19.04
CA TYR A 680 2.60 -14.63 19.36
C TYR A 680 2.24 -14.64 20.86
N ASN A 681 3.25 -14.69 21.74
CA ASN A 681 3.03 -14.66 23.18
C ASN A 681 2.43 -13.33 23.66
N GLY A 682 2.85 -12.21 23.05
CA GLY A 682 2.28 -10.88 23.28
C GLY A 682 0.80 -10.84 22.88
N ALA A 683 0.47 -11.28 21.65
CA ALA A 683 -0.90 -11.34 21.15
C ALA A 683 -1.80 -12.22 22.03
N ASN A 684 -1.32 -13.40 22.43
CA ASN A 684 -2.06 -14.28 23.34
C ASN A 684 -2.26 -13.68 24.75
N THR A 685 -1.26 -12.97 25.26
CA THR A 685 -1.36 -12.31 26.58
C THR A 685 -2.43 -11.22 26.54
N LEU A 686 -2.42 -10.41 25.48
CA LEU A 686 -3.43 -9.37 25.26
C LEU A 686 -4.84 -9.97 25.10
N ARG A 687 -4.97 -11.05 24.33
CA ARG A 687 -6.23 -11.82 24.17
C ARG A 687 -6.75 -12.35 25.51
N ASN A 688 -5.90 -13.00 26.31
CA ASN A 688 -6.30 -13.51 27.62
C ASN A 688 -6.73 -12.39 28.59
N TRP A 689 -6.07 -11.23 28.50
CA TRP A 689 -6.47 -10.06 29.27
C TRP A 689 -7.85 -9.54 28.84
N LEU A 690 -8.11 -9.43 27.53
CA LEU A 690 -9.42 -9.04 27.00
C LEU A 690 -10.50 -10.02 27.45
N ASP A 691 -10.27 -11.33 27.29
CA ASP A 691 -11.20 -12.39 27.73
C ASP A 691 -11.54 -12.25 29.23
N PHE A 692 -10.55 -11.90 30.06
CA PHE A 692 -10.77 -11.63 31.49
C PHE A 692 -11.59 -10.35 31.71
N GLN A 693 -11.23 -9.24 31.07
CA GLN A 693 -11.95 -7.97 31.23
C GLN A 693 -13.41 -8.06 30.81
N PHE A 694 -13.74 -8.76 29.73
CA PHE A 694 -15.14 -8.91 29.30
C PHE A 694 -15.93 -9.95 30.12
N SER A 695 -15.23 -10.78 30.92
CA SER A 695 -15.86 -11.67 31.92
C SER A 695 -16.17 -10.97 33.25
N SER A 696 -15.49 -9.86 33.56
CA SER A 696 -15.69 -9.02 34.76
C SER A 696 -16.32 -7.67 34.37
N SER A 697 -17.44 -7.27 34.98
CA SER A 697 -18.24 -6.10 34.57
C SER A 697 -17.57 -4.71 34.75
N THR A 698 -16.40 -4.42 34.15
CA THR A 698 -15.49 -3.35 34.59
C THR A 698 -14.96 -2.41 33.50
N ILE A 699 -15.63 -2.27 32.36
CA ILE A 699 -15.30 -1.21 31.38
C ILE A 699 -16.45 -0.20 31.35
N VAL A 700 -16.25 0.96 32.00
CA VAL A 700 -17.11 2.15 31.86
C VAL A 700 -16.21 3.38 31.94
N ASN A 701 -16.44 4.34 31.05
CA ASN A 701 -15.96 5.73 31.01
C ASN A 701 -14.77 6.06 30.08
N ASN A 702 -14.90 5.91 28.75
CA ASN A 702 -14.46 6.90 27.75
C ASN A 702 -14.81 6.42 26.34
N CYS A 703 -15.76 7.09 25.68
CA CYS A 703 -16.06 6.86 24.26
C CYS A 703 -15.41 7.99 23.43
N PRO A 704 -14.58 7.69 22.41
CA PRO A 704 -14.04 8.71 21.52
C PRO A 704 -15.13 9.32 20.62
N ALA A 705 -14.99 10.60 20.30
CA ALA A 705 -15.80 11.31 19.32
C ALA A 705 -14.91 11.61 18.11
N GLY A 706 -14.84 10.68 17.15
CA GLY A 706 -14.03 10.83 15.93
C GLY A 706 -14.57 9.97 14.77
N PRO A 707 -14.44 10.42 13.51
CA PRO A 707 -15.02 9.76 12.34
C PRO A 707 -14.34 8.46 11.87
N GLY A 708 -13.12 8.11 12.33
CA GLY A 708 -12.34 6.94 11.89
C GLY A 708 -12.56 5.62 12.67
N HIS A 709 -13.65 5.49 13.42
CA HIS A 709 -13.75 4.48 14.49
C HIS A 709 -15.09 3.69 14.46
N VAL A 710 -15.52 3.25 13.28
CA VAL A 710 -16.86 2.68 13.06
C VAL A 710 -17.20 1.50 14.01
N TYR A 711 -16.28 0.54 14.20
CA TYR A 711 -16.49 -0.59 15.14
C TYR A 711 -16.40 -0.17 16.61
N GLN A 712 -15.53 0.78 16.95
CA GLN A 712 -15.35 1.24 18.32
C GLN A 712 -16.54 2.12 18.77
N VAL A 713 -17.09 2.95 17.88
CA VAL A 713 -18.33 3.69 18.12
C VAL A 713 -19.49 2.71 18.26
N ALA A 714 -19.55 1.67 17.43
CA ALA A 714 -20.57 0.62 17.55
C ALA A 714 -20.48 -0.14 18.88
N GLU A 715 -19.28 -0.47 19.34
CA GLU A 715 -19.02 -1.16 20.61
C GLU A 715 -19.31 -0.26 21.82
N CYS A 716 -18.85 0.99 21.78
CA CYS A 716 -19.12 2.00 22.80
C CYS A 716 -20.62 2.22 23.01
N LEU A 717 -21.40 2.31 21.93
CA LEU A 717 -22.86 2.43 22.01
C LEU A 717 -23.51 1.22 22.70
N MET A 718 -22.94 0.02 22.57
CA MET A 718 -23.46 -1.17 23.26
C MET A 718 -23.03 -1.25 24.72
N LEU A 719 -21.81 -0.84 25.03
CA LEU A 719 -21.31 -0.75 26.41
C LEU A 719 -22.11 0.29 27.21
N ASP A 720 -22.39 1.45 26.61
CA ASP A 720 -23.27 2.49 27.19
C ASP A 720 -24.67 1.93 27.46
N VAL A 721 -25.26 1.23 26.48
CA VAL A 721 -26.56 0.59 26.66
C VAL A 721 -26.52 -0.53 27.71
N LEU A 722 -25.43 -1.29 27.81
CA LEU A 722 -25.25 -2.31 28.84
C LEU A 722 -25.21 -1.68 30.24
N ASP A 723 -24.47 -0.59 30.43
CA ASP A 723 -24.40 0.14 31.70
C ASP A 723 -25.77 0.69 32.10
N GLN A 724 -26.44 1.38 31.18
CA GLN A 724 -27.81 1.86 31.38
C GLN A 724 -28.77 0.69 31.73
N THR A 725 -28.63 -0.47 31.08
CA THR A 725 -29.46 -1.66 31.37
C THR A 725 -29.14 -2.26 32.74
N LEU A 726 -27.89 -2.21 33.20
CA LEU A 726 -27.47 -2.66 34.53
C LEU A 726 -28.03 -1.76 35.64
N VAL A 727 -28.03 -0.44 35.43
CA VAL A 727 -28.69 0.53 36.31
C VAL A 727 -30.19 0.24 36.39
N LEU A 728 -30.84 -0.01 35.25
CA LEU A 728 -32.25 -0.41 35.20
C LEU A 728 -32.52 -1.71 35.97
N ASN A 729 -31.59 -2.67 35.96
CA ASN A 729 -31.74 -3.93 36.68
C ASN A 729 -31.66 -3.76 38.20
N GLN A 730 -30.93 -2.75 38.68
CA GLN A 730 -30.93 -2.41 40.12
C GLN A 730 -32.25 -1.77 40.56
N GLN A 731 -32.98 -1.19 39.62
CA GLN A 731 -34.24 -0.47 39.86
C GLN A 731 -35.48 -1.31 39.53
N SER A 732 -35.33 -2.47 38.88
CA SER A 732 -36.44 -3.31 38.40
C SER A 732 -36.12 -4.81 38.50
N ASN A 733 -37.11 -5.63 38.85
CA ASN A 733 -37.02 -7.11 38.80
C ASN A 733 -37.60 -7.65 37.47
N ASP A 734 -37.39 -6.94 36.36
CA ASP A 734 -37.99 -7.29 35.06
C ASP A 734 -37.15 -8.36 34.34
N ARG A 735 -37.79 -9.50 34.02
CA ARG A 735 -37.12 -10.62 33.31
C ARG A 735 -36.63 -10.25 31.91
N ASP A 736 -37.22 -9.26 31.24
CA ASP A 736 -36.73 -8.79 29.95
C ASP A 736 -35.47 -7.92 30.11
N VAL A 737 -35.26 -7.24 31.26
CA VAL A 737 -34.01 -6.51 31.58
C VAL A 737 -32.85 -7.50 31.82
N ASP A 738 -33.06 -8.54 32.64
CA ASP A 738 -32.04 -9.60 32.85
C ASP A 738 -31.63 -10.29 31.53
N ARG A 739 -32.62 -10.53 30.67
CA ARG A 739 -32.38 -11.13 29.35
C ARG A 739 -31.68 -10.15 28.41
N ALA A 740 -32.03 -8.85 28.43
CA ALA A 740 -31.32 -7.84 27.66
C ALA A 740 -29.84 -7.77 28.07
N ILE A 741 -29.53 -7.78 29.37
CA ILE A 741 -28.14 -7.85 29.88
C ILE A 741 -27.42 -9.10 29.35
N THR A 742 -28.09 -10.25 29.38
CA THR A 742 -27.51 -11.52 28.90
C THR A 742 -27.20 -11.45 27.40
N GLU A 743 -28.13 -10.91 26.59
CA GLU A 743 -27.93 -10.76 25.15
C GLU A 743 -26.85 -9.71 24.84
N LEU A 744 -26.80 -8.59 25.58
CA LEU A 744 -25.77 -7.55 25.42
C LEU A 744 -24.38 -8.06 25.78
N ARG A 745 -24.21 -8.70 26.93
CA ARG A 745 -22.93 -9.29 27.32
C ARG A 745 -22.42 -10.31 26.30
N ARG A 746 -23.33 -11.11 25.72
CA ARG A 746 -22.99 -12.07 24.66
C ARG A 746 -22.73 -11.41 23.31
N GLY A 747 -23.37 -10.28 23.02
CA GLY A 747 -23.10 -9.49 21.82
C GLY A 747 -21.76 -8.78 21.88
N ILE A 748 -21.41 -8.24 23.07
CA ILE A 748 -20.16 -7.50 23.34
C ILE A 748 -18.97 -8.45 23.44
N ALA A 749 -19.07 -9.56 24.19
CA ALA A 749 -17.96 -10.50 24.40
C ALA A 749 -17.47 -11.21 23.13
N TRP A 750 -18.15 -11.02 21.99
CA TRP A 750 -17.80 -11.60 20.71
C TRP A 750 -17.48 -10.51 19.67
N MET A 751 -17.46 -9.23 20.04
CA MET A 751 -17.06 -8.15 19.13
C MET A 751 -15.60 -8.20 18.65
N PRO A 752 -14.63 -8.68 19.45
CA PRO A 752 -13.29 -8.97 18.92
C PRO A 752 -13.28 -9.98 17.76
N ASP A 753 -14.33 -10.82 17.65
CA ASP A 753 -14.51 -11.88 16.65
C ASP A 753 -15.56 -11.51 15.57
N VAL A 754 -15.78 -10.21 15.28
CA VAL A 754 -16.65 -9.78 14.15
C VAL A 754 -15.93 -9.93 12.81
N VAL A 755 -14.62 -9.99 12.83
CA VAL A 755 -13.83 -10.35 11.65
C VAL A 755 -13.81 -11.90 11.64
N LEU A 756 -13.80 -12.50 10.46
CA LEU A 756 -14.51 -13.70 9.96
C LEU A 756 -14.41 -15.08 10.72
N GLU A 757 -14.52 -15.23 12.04
CA GLU A 757 -14.50 -16.59 12.62
C GLU A 757 -15.79 -17.40 12.29
N ASN A 758 -15.58 -18.44 11.47
CA ASN A 758 -16.46 -19.55 11.07
C ASN A 758 -17.37 -19.35 9.85
N VAL A 759 -16.79 -19.53 8.66
CA VAL A 759 -17.50 -19.94 7.44
C VAL A 759 -18.30 -21.27 7.63
N TYR A 760 -18.03 -22.02 8.71
CA TYR A 760 -18.73 -23.28 9.03
C TYR A 760 -19.66 -23.26 10.27
N ASP A 761 -19.79 -22.16 11.01
CA ASP A 761 -20.72 -22.08 12.16
C ASP A 761 -21.50 -20.73 12.21
N ASP A 762 -22.65 -20.77 12.87
CA ASP A 762 -23.71 -19.73 12.93
C ASP A 762 -23.31 -18.48 13.77
N SER A 763 -22.04 -18.27 14.12
CA SER A 763 -21.51 -17.29 15.10
C SER A 763 -21.75 -15.80 14.75
N ALA A 764 -21.39 -15.33 13.55
CA ALA A 764 -21.64 -13.92 13.15
C ALA A 764 -23.14 -13.60 12.99
N GLY A 765 -23.93 -14.61 12.57
CA GLY A 765 -25.40 -14.53 12.58
C GLY A 765 -25.98 -14.53 13.99
N ASN A 766 -25.22 -14.96 15.00
CA ASN A 766 -25.56 -14.98 16.40
C ASN A 766 -25.44 -13.57 16.99
N GLN A 767 -24.35 -12.82 16.74
CA GLN A 767 -24.11 -11.46 17.30
C GLN A 767 -25.16 -10.42 16.89
N THR A 768 -25.36 -10.21 15.59
CA THR A 768 -26.45 -9.36 15.08
C THR A 768 -27.83 -9.83 15.58
N SER A 769 -27.99 -11.14 15.82
CA SER A 769 -29.18 -11.70 16.48
C SER A 769 -29.25 -11.46 17.99
N ARG A 770 -28.12 -11.37 18.70
CA ARG A 770 -28.00 -11.01 20.12
C ARG A 770 -28.35 -9.55 20.33
N ILE A 771 -27.77 -8.65 19.54
CA ILE A 771 -28.05 -7.20 19.61
C ILE A 771 -29.51 -6.93 19.27
N ARG A 772 -30.02 -7.53 18.19
CA ARG A 772 -31.47 -7.52 17.88
C ARG A 772 -32.31 -8.09 19.03
N GLY A 773 -31.83 -9.14 19.68
CA GLY A 773 -32.43 -9.74 20.88
C GLY A 773 -32.55 -8.71 22.01
N ALA A 774 -31.47 -8.00 22.32
CA ALA A 774 -31.45 -6.93 23.30
C ALA A 774 -32.43 -5.80 22.94
N ILE A 775 -32.44 -5.33 21.69
CA ILE A 775 -33.38 -4.32 21.18
C ILE A 775 -34.84 -4.75 21.38
N TYR A 776 -35.13 -6.02 21.13
CA TYR A 776 -36.47 -6.59 21.30
C TYR A 776 -36.88 -6.68 22.77
N ARG A 777 -35.95 -7.06 23.65
CA ARG A 777 -36.17 -7.17 25.10
C ARG A 777 -36.40 -5.80 25.73
N LEU A 778 -35.53 -4.83 25.44
CA LEU A 778 -35.66 -3.46 25.92
C LEU A 778 -36.99 -2.82 25.49
N GLY A 779 -37.47 -3.11 24.28
CA GLY A 779 -38.76 -2.61 23.79
C GLY A 779 -40.00 -3.18 24.50
N ARG A 780 -39.84 -4.18 25.39
CA ARG A 780 -40.92 -4.74 26.22
C ARG A 780 -40.91 -4.24 27.66
N VAL A 781 -39.86 -3.54 28.06
CA VAL A 781 -39.71 -2.97 29.40
C VAL A 781 -40.64 -1.75 29.51
N ASN A 782 -41.62 -1.81 30.41
CA ASN A 782 -42.60 -0.73 30.61
C ASN A 782 -42.11 0.25 31.69
N GLY A 783 -42.27 1.55 31.44
CA GLY A 783 -42.04 2.59 32.46
C GLY A 783 -40.61 3.17 32.52
N PHE A 784 -39.76 2.88 31.54
CA PHE A 784 -38.38 3.40 31.45
C PHE A 784 -38.09 3.96 30.04
N PRO A 785 -37.23 4.99 29.91
CA PRO A 785 -36.85 5.57 28.62
C PRO A 785 -35.94 4.60 27.84
N ASN A 786 -36.53 3.63 27.14
CA ASN A 786 -35.81 2.62 26.36
C ASN A 786 -35.61 3.00 24.87
N ILE A 787 -36.11 4.15 24.45
CA ILE A 787 -36.07 4.61 23.05
C ILE A 787 -34.63 4.96 22.65
N ASP A 788 -33.94 5.75 23.49
CA ASP A 788 -32.56 6.18 23.23
C ASP A 788 -31.62 4.97 23.22
N MET A 789 -31.76 4.07 24.20
CA MET A 789 -31.00 2.81 24.27
C MET A 789 -31.19 1.95 23.01
N ARG A 790 -32.42 1.81 22.52
CA ARG A 790 -32.71 1.02 21.31
C ARG A 790 -32.20 1.70 20.05
N ASN A 791 -32.18 3.04 20.02
CA ASN A 791 -31.59 3.80 18.93
C ASN A 791 -30.07 3.65 18.91
N GLN A 792 -29.40 3.72 20.07
CA GLN A 792 -27.95 3.49 20.19
C GLN A 792 -27.56 2.08 19.73
N LEU A 793 -28.31 1.04 20.11
CA LEU A 793 -28.08 -0.32 19.59
C LEU A 793 -28.33 -0.45 18.08
N CYS A 794 -29.27 0.32 17.52
CA CYS A 794 -29.49 0.35 16.07
C CYS A 794 -28.37 1.10 15.33
N GLU A 795 -27.83 2.20 15.89
CA GLU A 795 -26.64 2.88 15.36
C GLU A 795 -25.41 1.97 15.41
N SER A 796 -25.26 1.18 16.48
CA SER A 796 -24.21 0.14 16.54
C SER A 796 -24.32 -0.89 15.40
N LEU A 797 -25.53 -1.44 15.19
CA LEU A 797 -25.77 -2.36 14.07
C LEU A 797 -25.54 -1.71 12.70
N LYS A 798 -25.91 -0.43 12.55
CA LYS A 798 -25.72 0.33 11.32
C LYS A 798 -24.24 0.43 10.96
N LEU A 799 -23.43 0.92 11.90
CA LEU A 799 -21.99 1.08 11.73
C LEU A 799 -21.31 -0.27 11.38
N ALA A 800 -21.54 -1.31 12.18
CA ALA A 800 -20.94 -2.63 11.94
C ALA A 800 -21.39 -3.29 10.63
N THR A 801 -22.65 -3.08 10.21
CA THR A 801 -23.17 -3.64 8.96
C THR A 801 -22.64 -2.90 7.74
N ARG A 802 -22.45 -1.57 7.82
CA ARG A 802 -21.90 -0.76 6.72
C ARG A 802 -20.50 -1.23 6.37
N GLN A 803 -19.61 -1.23 7.37
CA GLN A 803 -18.24 -1.65 7.21
C GLN A 803 -18.13 -3.05 6.61
N TYR A 804 -18.90 -4.01 7.14
CA TYR A 804 -18.89 -5.37 6.59
C TYR A 804 -19.38 -5.47 5.14
N ILE A 805 -20.32 -4.61 4.72
CA ILE A 805 -20.74 -4.54 3.31
C ILE A 805 -19.61 -3.97 2.46
N ASP A 806 -18.93 -2.93 2.94
CA ASP A 806 -17.79 -2.32 2.27
C ASP A 806 -16.66 -3.34 2.09
N ASP A 807 -16.24 -4.03 3.16
CA ASP A 807 -15.18 -5.05 3.13
C ASP A 807 -15.50 -6.19 2.12
N VAL A 808 -16.77 -6.59 2.04
CA VAL A 808 -17.20 -7.62 1.08
C VAL A 808 -17.29 -7.08 -0.34
N ALA A 809 -17.71 -5.82 -0.50
CA ALA A 809 -17.81 -5.15 -1.80
C ALA A 809 -16.43 -4.96 -2.43
N VAL A 810 -15.41 -4.69 -1.61
CA VAL A 810 -13.99 -4.71 -2.01
C VAL A 810 -13.63 -6.06 -2.64
N TRP A 811 -13.99 -7.17 -1.98
CA TRP A 811 -13.54 -8.49 -2.42
C TRP A 811 -14.33 -9.09 -3.59
N ARG A 812 -15.61 -8.77 -3.71
CA ARG A 812 -16.53 -9.35 -4.72
C ARG A 812 -16.91 -8.38 -5.83
N GLY A 813 -16.50 -7.12 -5.69
CA GLY A 813 -16.94 -5.99 -6.49
C GLY A 813 -18.34 -5.51 -6.07
N ALA A 814 -18.54 -4.19 -6.10
CA ALA A 814 -19.83 -3.55 -5.79
C ALA A 814 -21.01 -4.03 -6.67
N ASN A 815 -20.72 -4.68 -7.80
CA ASN A 815 -21.71 -5.23 -8.72
C ASN A 815 -22.15 -6.67 -8.38
N ASP A 816 -21.59 -7.32 -7.35
CA ASP A 816 -22.05 -8.65 -6.93
C ASP A 816 -23.53 -8.59 -6.51
N PRO A 817 -24.40 -9.49 -7.02
CA PRO A 817 -25.83 -9.46 -6.72
C PRO A 817 -26.16 -9.55 -5.22
N ASN A 818 -25.31 -10.20 -4.43
CA ASN A 818 -25.48 -10.32 -2.99
C ASN A 818 -25.00 -9.05 -2.25
N VAL A 819 -23.98 -8.36 -2.76
CA VAL A 819 -23.57 -7.03 -2.29
C VAL A 819 -24.67 -6.00 -2.56
N GLN A 820 -25.23 -5.95 -3.77
CA GLN A 820 -26.35 -5.05 -4.08
C GLN A 820 -27.61 -5.35 -3.25
N LEU A 821 -27.84 -6.63 -2.94
CA LEU A 821 -28.90 -7.02 -2.02
C LEU A 821 -28.62 -6.54 -0.59
N ALA A 822 -27.37 -6.64 -0.12
CA ALA A 822 -26.95 -6.14 1.17
C ALA A 822 -27.15 -4.62 1.28
N GLU A 823 -26.74 -3.87 0.26
CA GLU A 823 -26.97 -2.42 0.15
C GLU A 823 -28.44 -2.04 0.24
N THR A 824 -29.29 -2.75 -0.51
CA THR A 824 -30.74 -2.53 -0.49
C THR A 824 -31.32 -2.76 0.91
N ARG A 825 -30.85 -3.79 1.62
CA ARG A 825 -31.30 -4.13 2.98
C ARG A 825 -30.79 -3.14 4.01
N TYR A 826 -29.56 -2.66 3.84
CA TYR A 826 -28.95 -1.64 4.67
C TYR A 826 -29.74 -0.33 4.58
N ALA A 827 -30.03 0.16 3.36
CA ALA A 827 -30.84 1.37 3.15
C ALA A 827 -32.25 1.25 3.77
N GLN A 828 -32.88 0.07 3.68
CA GLN A 828 -34.16 -0.20 4.34
C GLN A 828 -34.06 -0.11 5.87
N ALA A 829 -32.96 -0.61 6.45
CA ALA A 829 -32.72 -0.59 7.88
C ALA A 829 -32.56 0.83 8.42
N VAL A 830 -31.82 1.68 7.72
CA VAL A 830 -31.64 3.11 8.03
C VAL A 830 -32.98 3.84 8.02
N ALA A 831 -33.80 3.63 6.97
CA ALA A 831 -35.13 4.24 6.87
C ALA A 831 -36.08 3.80 8.01
N SER A 832 -36.05 2.51 8.37
CA SER A 832 -36.84 1.99 9.51
C SER A 832 -36.38 2.59 10.85
N GLN A 833 -35.08 2.83 11.02
CA GLN A 833 -34.54 3.45 12.22
C GLN A 833 -35.00 4.90 12.37
N ALA A 834 -34.90 5.69 11.30
CA ALA A 834 -35.37 7.07 11.26
C ALA A 834 -36.88 7.20 11.55
N ALA A 835 -37.66 6.17 11.21
CA ALA A 835 -39.09 6.09 11.52
C ALA A 835 -39.41 5.59 12.94
N GLY A 836 -38.40 5.35 13.80
CA GLY A 836 -38.57 4.82 15.16
C GLY A 836 -38.92 3.33 15.22
N ASN A 837 -38.81 2.60 14.11
CA ASN A 837 -39.15 1.17 14.01
C ASN A 837 -37.93 0.27 14.31
N PHE A 838 -37.35 0.39 15.50
CA PHE A 838 -36.07 -0.24 15.88
C PHE A 838 -36.03 -1.78 15.70
N ASN A 839 -37.13 -2.50 15.97
CA ASN A 839 -37.16 -3.96 15.77
C ASN A 839 -37.07 -4.34 14.28
N THR A 840 -37.72 -3.55 13.42
CA THR A 840 -37.69 -3.74 11.97
C THR A 840 -36.31 -3.40 11.42
N SER A 841 -35.76 -2.25 11.86
CA SER A 841 -34.40 -1.81 11.52
C SER A 841 -33.34 -2.86 11.89
N ALA A 842 -33.33 -3.33 13.13
CA ALA A 842 -32.38 -4.36 13.59
C ALA A 842 -32.49 -5.69 12.81
N THR A 843 -33.70 -6.04 12.36
CA THR A 843 -33.89 -7.23 11.50
C THR A 843 -33.30 -7.00 10.12
N GLN A 844 -33.47 -5.81 9.55
CA GLN A 844 -32.96 -5.45 8.24
C GLN A 844 -31.44 -5.31 8.20
N TYR A 845 -30.80 -4.75 9.25
CA TYR A 845 -29.33 -4.73 9.36
C TYR A 845 -28.76 -6.15 9.39
N ARG A 846 -29.32 -7.05 10.21
CA ARG A 846 -28.93 -8.47 10.22
C ARG A 846 -29.12 -9.13 8.85
N ASP A 847 -30.23 -8.84 8.17
CA ASP A 847 -30.49 -9.43 6.84
C ASP A 847 -29.54 -8.86 5.77
N ALA A 848 -29.11 -7.61 5.90
CA ALA A 848 -28.07 -7.00 5.07
C ALA A 848 -26.71 -7.67 5.30
N PHE A 849 -26.31 -7.83 6.56
CA PHE A 849 -25.10 -8.56 6.94
C PHE A 849 -25.08 -9.99 6.38
N ARG A 850 -26.21 -10.71 6.46
CA ARG A 850 -26.34 -12.06 5.89
C ARG A 850 -26.24 -12.09 4.36
N ALA A 851 -26.72 -11.04 3.69
CA ALA A 851 -26.59 -10.94 2.24
C ALA A 851 -25.14 -10.69 1.83
N ALA A 852 -24.44 -9.78 2.50
CA ALA A 852 -23.00 -9.57 2.30
C ALA A 852 -22.20 -10.85 2.56
N ARG A 853 -22.47 -11.55 3.67
CA ARG A 853 -21.82 -12.84 3.98
C ARG A 853 -22.05 -13.91 2.91
N ALA A 854 -23.19 -13.90 2.22
CA ALA A 854 -23.47 -14.86 1.16
C ALA A 854 -22.72 -14.56 -0.15
N ALA A 855 -22.09 -13.37 -0.28
CA ALA A 855 -21.25 -13.00 -1.40
C ALA A 855 -19.84 -13.59 -1.29
N LEU A 856 -19.26 -13.58 -0.09
CA LEU A 856 -18.05 -14.34 0.27
C LEU A 856 -18.29 -15.84 0.08
#